data_AF-A0A1W9QV90-F1
#
_entry.id   AF-A0A1W9QV90-F1
#
_cell.length_a   1.000
_cell.length_b   1.000
_cell.length_c   1.000
_cell.angle_alpha   90.00
_cell.angle_beta   90.00
_cell.angle_gamma   90.00
#
_symmetry.space_group_name_H-M   'P 1'
#
loop_
_entity.id
_entity.type
_entity.pdbx_description
1 polymer ?
#
loop_
_entity_poly.entity_id
_entity_poly.type
_entity_poly.pdbx_seq_one_letter_code
_entity_poly.pdbx_strand_id
1 'polypeptide(L)'
;MKKSILIILTVAIFFSNSLLVHSAIIHSTTTGGHWNDISTWVEGVVPGVNDTVYINGPVNLYSTNQVCYNLFINPDGTIQSFSSTRTLTVYGNIENNGTIRDGGGLLTLSLEGNVHNNGIWTNRTTRLDGNVEQELSCYNKNAFAGFEFKSYNSSNLINAGANIYFENIQVDFNNDTLSVIKGNTISVQGERIRNINIIGDGSYLYMQNGAYIQNSNLTDIILRGIVQIGDNNVHFYGNLILLDTLQNYGTGHFCRINGNIINNGVIRNENNFLEVRITGDLTHNFIWENERTLLNGSSSQYLSFAPDVVFAGHQFEVSNSSSIIATTDLVFDNTIIQLEDTLIMQPQNKLSVTGVDNYIRWGVITGNNCELEMNGGCWLQSIKVHDVNLKGNIKIYGHDVVLAGDIYLQDTLENKGSGHILHINGNLTNNGIIRNGENYLLIRISNDLFNNGIINNYETVLNGDSDVDQHIRLINDKTIGSTVKFDSELTGSPFQWYFNDLPFSQTGPVLVFDSLTSAQYGTYYCSAYSGTSQKFIVQTDTKPGFSADVTETCSGETITFTDETTSAFSIVSWLWNFGDGTISTKQNPKHIFDNEGIYSVSLTVFDGYHEAIKTIFDFDTIHQTPNPDFSFQNISLGEPVIFSDESQDVKKIVNYDTLWANTVLNFSSRYTASPPYPSWWWSEQQVLSEPDVYPNYGDSVKAWAPLTANRQREFIEVGFAESRQIDRISVYETLKPGSIDTVYVKNESDEWVEVWSGTAYPMPDEAREFIIDFPLTGFNVSAVRIAMNTEAVPYWNEIDAISVRSPLDTIFNPAVSYLWDVGENGITYNTIGNISHQYSSAGFFDVSLTIANPYSCDAIITKTI
;
A
#
# COMPACT_ATOMS: atom_id res chain seq x y z
N MET A 1 -101.96 9.62 -60.56
CA MET A 1 -101.05 10.78 -60.44
C MET A 1 -99.76 10.40 -61.17
N LYS A 2 -99.62 10.76 -62.44
CA LYS A 2 -99.08 12.04 -62.97
C LYS A 2 -97.60 12.28 -62.63
N LYS A 3 -96.80 12.39 -63.72
CA LYS A 3 -95.50 13.10 -63.89
C LYS A 3 -94.27 12.40 -63.28
N SER A 4 -93.18 12.06 -63.97
CA SER A 4 -92.55 12.48 -65.25
C SER A 4 -91.59 11.33 -65.68
N ILE A 5 -91.61 10.73 -66.88
CA ILE A 5 -91.10 11.19 -68.19
C ILE A 5 -89.68 11.80 -68.12
N LEU A 6 -88.72 10.97 -68.57
CA LEU A 6 -87.72 11.23 -69.63
C LEU A 6 -86.68 12.32 -69.37
N ILE A 7 -85.39 11.96 -69.44
CA ILE A 7 -84.37 12.56 -70.33
C ILE A 7 -82.96 11.99 -70.01
N ILE A 8 -82.38 11.39 -71.06
CA ILE A 8 -80.95 11.29 -71.38
C ILE A 8 -80.16 10.05 -70.92
N LEU A 9 -80.17 9.11 -71.87
CA LEU A 9 -79.07 8.31 -72.39
C LEU A 9 -77.71 9.07 -72.52
N THR A 10 -77.05 9.52 -71.44
CA THR A 10 -75.62 9.93 -71.48
C THR A 10 -74.89 9.96 -70.12
N VAL A 11 -75.09 9.02 -69.18
CA VAL A 11 -74.13 8.82 -68.06
C VAL A 11 -74.11 7.35 -67.61
N ALA A 12 -73.93 6.42 -68.56
CA ALA A 12 -73.56 5.03 -68.28
C ALA A 12 -72.06 4.78 -68.50
N ILE A 13 -71.31 5.89 -68.55
CA ILE A 13 -69.85 5.98 -68.51
C ILE A 13 -69.61 7.02 -67.42
N PHE A 14 -68.75 6.71 -66.46
CA PHE A 14 -68.51 7.39 -65.18
C PHE A 14 -69.36 6.86 -64.01
N PHE A 15 -68.66 6.21 -63.07
CA PHE A 15 -69.09 5.63 -61.80
C PHE A 15 -69.54 4.15 -61.78
N SER A 16 -68.65 3.26 -62.21
CA SER A 16 -68.37 2.00 -61.48
C SER A 16 -67.04 1.35 -61.95
N ASN A 17 -65.93 2.08 -61.85
CA ASN A 17 -64.60 1.46 -61.79
C ASN A 17 -64.17 1.41 -60.32
N SER A 18 -64.92 0.66 -59.50
CA SER A 18 -64.29 -0.04 -58.40
C SER A 18 -63.55 -1.22 -59.01
N LEU A 19 -62.36 -0.95 -59.58
CA LEU A 19 -61.40 -1.98 -59.91
C LEU A 19 -61.15 -2.77 -58.62
N LEU A 20 -61.62 -4.02 -58.62
CA LEU A 20 -61.17 -5.04 -57.69
C LEU A 20 -59.65 -5.10 -57.80
N VAL A 21 -58.97 -4.51 -56.84
CA VAL A 21 -57.52 -4.56 -56.71
C VAL A 21 -57.18 -6.00 -56.30
N HIS A 22 -56.91 -6.86 -57.27
CA HIS A 22 -56.46 -8.22 -57.02
C HIS A 22 -54.97 -8.17 -56.67
N SER A 23 -54.58 -8.66 -55.50
CA SER A 23 -53.19 -8.98 -55.19
C SER A 23 -52.83 -10.29 -55.90
N ALA A 24 -51.91 -10.26 -56.86
CA ALA A 24 -51.44 -11.46 -57.55
C ALA A 24 -50.09 -11.94 -57.01
N ILE A 25 -49.83 -13.25 -57.14
CA ILE A 25 -48.50 -13.82 -56.98
C ILE A 25 -47.92 -13.98 -58.39
N ILE A 26 -46.83 -13.28 -58.68
CA ILE A 26 -46.24 -13.20 -60.02
C ILE A 26 -44.81 -13.74 -59.97
N HIS A 27 -44.49 -14.64 -60.89
CA HIS A 27 -43.16 -15.23 -61.01
C HIS A 27 -42.48 -14.71 -62.29
N SER A 28 -41.19 -14.38 -62.23
CA SER A 28 -40.40 -14.18 -63.46
C SER A 28 -40.07 -15.53 -64.12
N THR A 29 -39.89 -15.52 -65.44
CA THR A 29 -39.36 -16.69 -66.16
C THR A 29 -37.90 -16.94 -65.76
N THR A 30 -37.44 -18.18 -65.87
CA THR A 30 -36.05 -18.55 -65.57
C THR A 30 -35.04 -17.91 -66.53
N THR A 31 -35.46 -17.58 -67.76
CA THR A 31 -34.63 -16.83 -68.72
C THR A 31 -34.55 -15.35 -68.41
N GLY A 32 -35.49 -14.81 -67.62
CA GLY A 32 -35.52 -13.41 -67.25
C GLY A 32 -35.97 -12.49 -68.39
N GLY A 33 -35.65 -11.19 -68.28
CA GLY A 33 -36.05 -10.18 -69.25
C GLY A 33 -36.06 -8.75 -68.71
N HIS A 34 -37.06 -7.97 -69.10
CA HIS A 34 -37.28 -6.58 -68.68
C HIS A 34 -38.55 -6.48 -67.84
N TRP A 35 -38.49 -5.76 -66.72
CA TRP A 35 -39.63 -5.69 -65.80
C TRP A 35 -40.96 -5.27 -66.46
N ASN A 36 -40.92 -4.38 -67.45
CA ASN A 36 -42.13 -3.90 -68.13
C ASN A 36 -42.55 -4.75 -69.34
N ASP A 37 -41.81 -5.84 -69.64
CA ASP A 37 -42.10 -6.75 -70.75
C ASP A 37 -42.90 -7.95 -70.23
N ILE A 38 -44.09 -8.15 -70.79
CA ILE A 38 -44.98 -9.27 -70.45
C ILE A 38 -44.29 -10.63 -70.59
N SER A 39 -43.34 -10.79 -71.51
CA SER A 39 -42.62 -12.06 -71.72
C SER A 39 -41.67 -12.43 -70.57
N THR A 40 -41.36 -11.47 -69.69
CA THR A 40 -40.52 -11.68 -68.51
C THR A 40 -41.27 -12.40 -67.39
N TRP A 41 -42.60 -12.36 -67.41
CA TRP A 41 -43.45 -12.83 -66.33
C TRP A 41 -44.24 -14.06 -66.75
N VAL A 42 -44.28 -15.06 -65.89
CA VAL A 42 -45.15 -16.23 -66.04
C VAL A 42 -46.59 -15.72 -66.09
N GLU A 43 -47.36 -16.18 -67.08
CA GLU A 43 -48.73 -15.71 -67.38
C GLU A 43 -48.86 -14.30 -67.98
N GLY A 44 -47.75 -13.62 -68.29
CA GLY A 44 -47.77 -12.39 -69.08
C GLY A 44 -48.23 -11.13 -68.33
N VAL A 45 -48.24 -11.16 -66.99
CA VAL A 45 -48.69 -10.03 -66.15
C VAL A 45 -47.49 -9.30 -65.57
N VAL A 46 -47.37 -8.00 -65.89
CA VAL A 46 -46.35 -7.12 -65.32
C VAL A 46 -46.73 -6.76 -63.87
N PRO A 47 -45.84 -6.90 -62.88
CA PRO A 47 -46.12 -6.57 -61.49
C PRO A 47 -46.51 -5.12 -61.26
N GLY A 48 -47.49 -4.93 -60.38
CA GLY A 48 -47.95 -3.65 -59.87
C GLY A 48 -47.88 -3.55 -58.33
N VAL A 49 -48.39 -2.44 -57.81
CA VAL A 49 -48.22 -1.97 -56.42
C VAL A 49 -48.74 -2.95 -55.34
N ASN A 50 -49.64 -3.87 -55.66
CA ASN A 50 -50.27 -4.79 -54.70
C ASN A 50 -49.80 -6.25 -54.87
N ASP A 51 -48.83 -6.51 -55.75
CA ASP A 51 -48.46 -7.86 -56.14
C ASP A 51 -47.26 -8.37 -55.33
N THR A 52 -47.28 -9.68 -55.07
CA THR A 52 -46.13 -10.40 -54.52
C THR A 52 -45.33 -11.00 -55.67
N VAL A 53 -44.05 -10.65 -55.77
CA VAL A 53 -43.21 -10.97 -56.91
C VAL A 53 -42.09 -11.93 -56.53
N TYR A 54 -41.97 -13.04 -57.26
CA TYR A 54 -40.87 -13.99 -57.15
C TYR A 54 -39.95 -13.89 -58.37
N ILE A 55 -38.66 -13.62 -58.14
CA ILE A 55 -37.65 -13.50 -59.18
C ILE A 55 -36.89 -14.83 -59.29
N ASN A 56 -37.12 -15.58 -60.37
CA ASN A 56 -36.50 -16.89 -60.64
C ASN A 56 -35.40 -16.84 -61.70
N GLY A 57 -35.29 -15.74 -62.44
CA GLY A 57 -34.27 -15.47 -63.46
C GLY A 57 -33.93 -13.98 -63.50
N PRO A 58 -32.98 -13.54 -64.34
CA PRO A 58 -32.47 -12.17 -64.34
C PRO A 58 -33.48 -11.14 -64.88
N VAL A 59 -33.94 -10.20 -64.04
CA VAL A 59 -34.87 -9.14 -64.43
C VAL A 59 -34.17 -7.78 -64.42
N ASN A 60 -34.23 -7.11 -65.57
CA ASN A 60 -33.65 -5.79 -65.77
C ASN A 60 -34.71 -4.68 -65.60
N LEU A 61 -34.35 -3.66 -64.83
CA LEU A 61 -35.15 -2.46 -64.62
C LEU A 61 -34.87 -1.42 -65.72
N TYR A 62 -35.94 -0.93 -66.35
CA TYR A 62 -35.91 -0.08 -67.56
C TYR A 62 -36.55 1.30 -67.36
N SER A 63 -37.27 1.50 -66.27
CA SER A 63 -37.94 2.77 -65.94
C SER A 63 -37.83 3.06 -64.44
N THR A 64 -38.24 4.24 -64.00
CA THR A 64 -38.13 4.67 -62.58
C THR A 64 -39.41 4.43 -61.77
N ASN A 65 -40.48 3.93 -62.38
CA ASN A 65 -41.80 3.80 -61.75
C ASN A 65 -42.17 2.33 -61.51
N GLN A 66 -41.17 1.49 -61.26
CA GLN A 66 -41.35 0.04 -61.10
C GLN A 66 -41.67 -0.24 -59.64
N VAL A 67 -42.72 -1.03 -59.42
CA VAL A 67 -43.33 -1.20 -58.11
C VAL A 67 -43.80 -2.64 -57.89
N CYS A 68 -43.74 -3.09 -56.64
CA CYS A 68 -44.39 -4.30 -56.16
C CYS A 68 -44.75 -4.16 -54.68
N TYR A 69 -45.61 -5.03 -54.16
CA TYR A 69 -45.86 -5.10 -52.73
C TYR A 69 -44.75 -5.90 -52.04
N ASN A 70 -44.72 -7.22 -52.19
CA ASN A 70 -43.63 -8.05 -51.67
C ASN A 70 -42.67 -8.49 -52.78
N LEU A 71 -41.40 -8.65 -52.46
CA LEU A 71 -40.37 -9.10 -53.40
C LEU A 71 -39.53 -10.24 -52.81
N PHE A 72 -39.55 -11.38 -53.50
CA PHE A 72 -38.76 -12.56 -53.16
C PHE A 72 -37.77 -12.84 -54.29
N ILE A 73 -36.47 -12.76 -54.01
CA ILE A 73 -35.42 -13.10 -54.97
C ILE A 73 -34.94 -14.51 -54.65
N ASN A 74 -35.24 -15.47 -55.52
CA ASN A 74 -34.78 -16.86 -55.36
C ASN A 74 -33.27 -16.97 -55.67
N PRO A 75 -32.59 -18.07 -55.29
CA PRO A 75 -31.14 -18.22 -55.45
C PRO A 75 -30.58 -17.91 -56.85
N ASP A 76 -31.28 -18.33 -57.91
CA ASP A 76 -30.90 -18.06 -59.30
C ASP A 76 -31.45 -16.73 -59.84
N GLY A 77 -32.26 -16.03 -59.05
CA GLY A 77 -32.86 -14.75 -59.38
C GLY A 77 -31.86 -13.61 -59.32
N THR A 78 -32.00 -12.65 -60.24
CA THR A 78 -31.22 -11.40 -60.21
C THR A 78 -32.11 -10.20 -60.49
N ILE A 79 -32.04 -9.17 -59.66
CA ILE A 79 -32.57 -7.83 -59.95
C ILE A 79 -31.41 -6.89 -60.24
N GLN A 80 -31.46 -6.20 -61.38
CA GLN A 80 -30.44 -5.23 -61.77
C GLN A 80 -30.99 -4.09 -62.65
N SER A 81 -30.28 -2.97 -62.69
CA SER A 81 -30.55 -1.84 -63.60
C SER A 81 -30.06 -2.11 -65.03
N PHE A 82 -30.74 -1.60 -66.06
CA PHE A 82 -30.31 -1.81 -67.45
C PHE A 82 -29.24 -0.84 -67.97
N SER A 83 -29.50 0.49 -67.97
CA SER A 83 -28.61 1.47 -68.66
C SER A 83 -28.49 2.86 -68.03
N SER A 84 -29.38 3.20 -67.09
CA SER A 84 -29.35 4.48 -66.37
C SER A 84 -29.77 4.26 -64.92
N THR A 85 -29.84 5.32 -64.11
CA THR A 85 -30.35 5.21 -62.74
C THR A 85 -31.82 4.76 -62.74
N ARG A 86 -32.12 3.68 -62.02
CA ARG A 86 -33.46 3.08 -61.89
C ARG A 86 -33.85 2.93 -60.44
N THR A 87 -35.15 3.04 -60.20
CA THR A 87 -35.74 2.87 -58.87
C THR A 87 -36.78 1.77 -58.93
N LEU A 88 -36.70 0.84 -57.98
CA LEU A 88 -37.75 -0.12 -57.67
C LEU A 88 -38.28 0.19 -56.27
N THR A 89 -39.58 0.43 -56.16
CA THR A 89 -40.27 0.61 -54.88
C THR A 89 -40.96 -0.68 -54.46
N VAL A 90 -40.70 -1.12 -53.23
CA VAL A 90 -41.27 -2.31 -52.60
C VAL A 90 -42.08 -1.84 -51.38
N TYR A 91 -43.41 -1.91 -51.48
CA TYR A 91 -44.32 -1.38 -50.44
C TYR A 91 -44.50 -2.33 -49.24
N GLY A 92 -44.09 -3.58 -49.39
CA GLY A 92 -44.09 -4.64 -48.38
C GLY A 92 -42.69 -5.18 -48.14
N ASN A 93 -42.58 -6.48 -47.89
CA ASN A 93 -41.33 -7.10 -47.47
C ASN A 93 -40.45 -7.50 -48.66
N ILE A 94 -39.13 -7.52 -48.43
CA ILE A 94 -38.15 -8.08 -49.35
C ILE A 94 -37.36 -9.22 -48.70
N GLU A 95 -37.31 -10.35 -49.38
CA GLU A 95 -36.45 -11.49 -49.05
C GLU A 95 -35.48 -11.76 -50.20
N ASN A 96 -34.19 -11.52 -49.98
CA ASN A 96 -33.16 -11.75 -50.98
C ASN A 96 -32.39 -13.05 -50.68
N ASN A 97 -32.58 -14.08 -51.51
CA ASN A 97 -31.72 -15.28 -51.54
C ASN A 97 -30.84 -15.35 -52.79
N GLY A 98 -31.01 -14.42 -53.74
CA GLY A 98 -30.28 -14.38 -55.01
C GLY A 98 -29.34 -13.18 -55.09
N THR A 99 -29.43 -12.41 -56.19
CA THR A 99 -28.55 -11.25 -56.44
C THR A 99 -29.34 -9.97 -56.66
N ILE A 100 -29.00 -8.93 -55.91
CA ILE A 100 -29.40 -7.53 -56.14
C ILE A 100 -28.11 -6.77 -56.45
N ARG A 101 -28.02 -6.12 -57.61
CA ARG A 101 -26.80 -5.39 -58.01
C ARG A 101 -27.07 -4.25 -58.98
N ASP A 102 -26.10 -3.37 -59.12
CA ASP A 102 -26.02 -2.50 -60.30
C ASP A 102 -25.78 -3.37 -61.57
N GLY A 103 -26.48 -3.04 -62.66
CA GLY A 103 -26.24 -3.61 -63.99
C GLY A 103 -25.56 -2.59 -64.88
N GLY A 104 -26.15 -2.23 -66.03
CA GLY A 104 -25.58 -1.19 -66.90
C GLY A 104 -25.90 0.25 -66.46
N GLY A 105 -26.55 0.44 -65.32
CA GLY A 105 -26.81 1.74 -64.69
C GLY A 105 -26.82 1.62 -63.16
N LEU A 106 -27.32 2.63 -62.45
CA LEU A 106 -27.35 2.62 -60.97
C LEU A 106 -28.71 2.13 -60.45
N LEU A 107 -28.73 1.26 -59.44
CA LEU A 107 -29.95 0.72 -58.85
C LEU A 107 -30.26 1.35 -57.49
N THR A 108 -31.41 2.02 -57.40
CA THR A 108 -32.02 2.45 -56.14
C THR A 108 -33.16 1.52 -55.74
N LEU A 109 -33.14 1.03 -54.51
CA LEU A 109 -34.27 0.33 -53.89
C LEU A 109 -34.92 1.25 -52.85
N SER A 110 -36.23 1.36 -52.90
CA SER A 110 -37.08 2.11 -51.97
C SER A 110 -37.99 1.11 -51.26
N LEU A 111 -37.79 0.91 -49.97
CA LEU A 111 -38.32 -0.23 -49.21
C LEU A 111 -39.17 0.25 -48.04
N GLU A 112 -40.44 -0.15 -47.99
CA GLU A 112 -41.38 0.25 -46.92
C GLU A 112 -41.63 -0.84 -45.86
N GLY A 113 -41.36 -2.13 -46.17
CA GLY A 113 -41.50 -3.26 -45.23
C GLY A 113 -40.17 -3.85 -44.77
N ASN A 114 -40.22 -5.07 -44.21
CA ASN A 114 -39.06 -5.76 -43.64
C ASN A 114 -38.05 -6.17 -44.72
N VAL A 115 -36.77 -6.18 -44.36
CA VAL A 115 -35.65 -6.44 -45.27
C VAL A 115 -34.80 -7.59 -44.75
N HIS A 116 -34.86 -8.72 -45.45
CA HIS A 116 -34.09 -9.92 -45.13
C HIS A 116 -33.09 -10.21 -46.25
N ASN A 117 -31.79 -10.18 -45.93
CA ASN A 117 -30.73 -10.47 -46.88
C ASN A 117 -30.01 -11.79 -46.57
N ASN A 118 -30.10 -12.73 -47.49
CA ASN A 118 -29.38 -14.01 -47.49
C ASN A 118 -28.62 -14.23 -48.82
N GLY A 119 -28.51 -13.20 -49.66
CA GLY A 119 -27.88 -13.25 -50.97
C GLY A 119 -26.92 -12.08 -51.21
N ILE A 120 -26.51 -11.89 -52.46
CA ILE A 120 -25.62 -10.78 -52.84
C ILE A 120 -26.45 -9.50 -52.91
N TRP A 121 -25.96 -8.44 -52.26
CA TRP A 121 -26.59 -7.12 -52.27
C TRP A 121 -25.54 -6.03 -52.50
N THR A 122 -25.46 -5.50 -53.73
CA THR A 122 -24.40 -4.57 -54.18
C THR A 122 -24.94 -3.41 -55.03
N ASN A 123 -26.17 -2.95 -54.76
CA ASN A 123 -26.79 -1.87 -55.52
C ASN A 123 -26.25 -0.47 -55.13
N ARG A 124 -26.53 0.54 -55.96
CA ARG A 124 -26.14 1.92 -55.67
C ARG A 124 -26.70 2.46 -54.35
N THR A 125 -28.02 2.41 -54.17
CA THR A 125 -28.66 3.05 -53.00
C THR A 125 -29.82 2.20 -52.48
N THR A 126 -29.79 1.86 -51.20
CA THR A 126 -30.94 1.26 -50.50
C THR A 126 -31.55 2.28 -49.56
N ARG A 127 -32.87 2.44 -49.65
CA ARG A 127 -33.64 3.42 -48.86
C ARG A 127 -34.70 2.68 -48.06
N LEU A 128 -34.69 2.91 -46.75
CA LEU A 128 -35.81 2.57 -45.88
C LEU A 128 -36.76 3.77 -45.86
N ASP A 129 -37.84 3.65 -46.63
CA ASP A 129 -38.85 4.71 -46.82
C ASP A 129 -40.16 4.39 -46.05
N GLY A 130 -40.17 3.31 -45.26
CA GLY A 130 -41.31 2.91 -44.44
C GLY A 130 -41.68 3.97 -43.41
N ASN A 131 -42.97 4.01 -43.04
CA ASN A 131 -43.48 4.86 -41.96
C ASN A 131 -43.88 4.03 -40.72
N VAL A 132 -43.52 2.75 -40.72
CA VAL A 132 -43.80 1.79 -39.65
C VAL A 132 -42.49 1.16 -39.22
N GLU A 133 -42.55 0.42 -38.11
CA GLU A 133 -41.43 -0.39 -37.64
C GLU A 133 -40.99 -1.40 -38.71
N GLN A 134 -39.70 -1.41 -39.04
CA GLN A 134 -39.12 -2.30 -40.04
C GLN A 134 -38.10 -3.23 -39.38
N GLU A 135 -38.07 -4.49 -39.81
CA GLU A 135 -37.02 -5.43 -39.42
C GLU A 135 -35.90 -5.48 -40.48
N LEU A 136 -34.65 -5.48 -40.04
CA LEU A 136 -33.46 -5.63 -40.87
C LEU A 136 -32.64 -6.83 -40.39
N SER A 137 -32.39 -7.78 -41.29
CA SER A 137 -31.68 -9.03 -40.95
C SER A 137 -30.74 -9.48 -42.08
N CYS A 138 -29.52 -9.89 -41.72
CA CYS A 138 -28.57 -10.54 -42.61
C CYS A 138 -28.30 -12.00 -42.17
N TYR A 139 -28.45 -12.93 -43.09
CA TYR A 139 -28.19 -14.35 -42.88
C TYR A 139 -26.90 -14.78 -43.57
N ASN A 140 -26.23 -15.80 -43.04
CA ASN A 140 -24.99 -16.36 -43.59
C ASN A 140 -23.86 -15.32 -43.82
N LYS A 141 -23.85 -14.24 -43.03
CA LYS A 141 -22.91 -13.10 -43.16
C LYS A 141 -23.00 -12.34 -44.49
N ASN A 142 -24.12 -12.44 -45.20
CA ASN A 142 -24.33 -11.69 -46.43
C ASN A 142 -24.60 -10.21 -46.13
N ALA A 143 -23.62 -9.37 -46.42
CA ALA A 143 -23.67 -7.94 -46.13
C ALA A 143 -24.53 -7.15 -47.13
N PHE A 144 -25.06 -6.03 -46.65
CA PHE A 144 -25.43 -4.92 -47.52
C PHE A 144 -24.15 -4.21 -47.95
N ALA A 145 -23.91 -4.21 -49.26
CA ALA A 145 -22.79 -3.51 -49.89
C ALA A 145 -23.32 -2.61 -51.02
N GLY A 146 -22.48 -1.67 -51.49
CA GLY A 146 -22.91 -0.68 -52.46
C GLY A 146 -22.29 0.68 -52.22
N PHE A 147 -23.03 1.75 -52.46
CA PHE A 147 -22.58 3.12 -52.18
C PHE A 147 -23.25 3.72 -50.93
N GLU A 148 -24.57 3.59 -50.80
CA GLU A 148 -25.33 4.22 -49.70
C GLU A 148 -26.50 3.35 -49.22
N PHE A 149 -26.61 3.16 -47.90
CA PHE A 149 -27.77 2.61 -47.21
C PHE A 149 -28.33 3.69 -46.30
N LYS A 150 -29.59 4.06 -46.48
CA LYS A 150 -30.15 5.19 -45.72
C LYS A 150 -31.62 5.06 -45.36
N SER A 151 -32.03 5.85 -44.38
CA SER A 151 -33.43 6.15 -44.10
C SER A 151 -33.77 7.57 -44.56
N TYR A 152 -35.00 7.79 -45.02
CA TYR A 152 -35.50 9.12 -45.39
C TYR A 152 -36.39 9.76 -44.34
N ASN A 153 -37.17 8.94 -43.64
CA ASN A 153 -38.00 9.44 -42.55
C ASN A 153 -37.12 9.53 -41.31
N SER A 154 -37.34 10.55 -40.48
CA SER A 154 -36.68 10.64 -39.18
C SER A 154 -37.64 10.15 -38.09
N SER A 155 -37.13 9.43 -37.11
CA SER A 155 -37.85 8.84 -35.97
C SER A 155 -38.53 7.49 -36.22
N ASN A 156 -38.12 6.73 -37.24
CA ASN A 156 -38.52 5.34 -37.37
C ASN A 156 -37.77 4.45 -36.37
N LEU A 157 -38.43 3.35 -36.00
CA LEU A 157 -37.81 2.25 -35.27
C LEU A 157 -37.45 1.14 -36.27
N ILE A 158 -36.17 0.78 -36.32
CA ILE A 158 -35.64 -0.32 -37.10
C ILE A 158 -35.16 -1.38 -36.11
N ASN A 159 -35.65 -2.61 -36.24
CA ASN A 159 -35.22 -3.73 -35.41
C ASN A 159 -34.20 -4.58 -36.15
N ALA A 160 -33.07 -4.84 -35.50
CA ALA A 160 -32.13 -5.87 -35.93
C ALA A 160 -32.62 -7.25 -35.47
N GLY A 161 -33.43 -7.90 -36.30
CA GLY A 161 -33.98 -9.25 -36.03
C GLY A 161 -32.91 -10.34 -35.99
N ALA A 162 -31.79 -10.12 -36.69
CA ALA A 162 -30.59 -10.94 -36.66
C ALA A 162 -29.34 -10.05 -36.70
N ASN A 163 -28.16 -10.64 -36.90
CA ASN A 163 -26.96 -9.87 -37.21
C ASN A 163 -27.17 -9.01 -38.46
N ILE A 164 -26.59 -7.82 -38.48
CA ILE A 164 -26.57 -6.93 -39.63
C ILE A 164 -25.13 -6.71 -40.05
N TYR A 165 -24.83 -6.86 -41.34
CA TYR A 165 -23.51 -6.63 -41.89
C TYR A 165 -23.57 -5.55 -42.95
N PHE A 166 -22.76 -4.51 -42.78
CA PHE A 166 -22.51 -3.44 -43.76
C PHE A 166 -21.05 -3.53 -44.21
N GLU A 167 -20.82 -3.59 -45.52
CA GLU A 167 -19.49 -3.73 -46.09
C GLU A 167 -19.25 -2.70 -47.20
N ASN A 168 -18.24 -1.85 -47.00
CA ASN A 168 -17.82 -0.81 -47.95
C ASN A 168 -18.98 0.08 -48.43
N ILE A 169 -19.91 0.42 -47.52
CA ILE A 169 -21.12 1.18 -47.79
C ILE A 169 -21.29 2.30 -46.77
N GLN A 170 -21.76 3.47 -47.21
CA GLN A 170 -22.08 4.57 -46.32
C GLN A 170 -23.47 4.37 -45.72
N VAL A 171 -23.57 4.36 -44.39
CA VAL A 171 -24.83 4.19 -43.66
C VAL A 171 -25.27 5.52 -43.06
N ASP A 172 -26.48 5.98 -43.39
CA ASP A 172 -27.10 7.20 -42.83
C ASP A 172 -28.56 6.95 -42.49
N PHE A 173 -28.84 6.74 -41.21
CA PHE A 173 -30.22 6.47 -40.75
C PHE A 173 -31.01 7.72 -40.39
N ASN A 174 -30.53 8.92 -40.71
CA ASN A 174 -31.30 10.17 -40.55
C ASN A 174 -31.91 10.38 -39.14
N ASN A 175 -31.16 9.96 -38.11
CA ASN A 175 -31.51 9.94 -36.68
C ASN A 175 -32.58 8.91 -36.28
N ASP A 176 -32.84 7.91 -37.11
CA ASP A 176 -33.67 6.77 -36.73
C ASP A 176 -33.01 5.92 -35.65
N THR A 177 -33.85 5.14 -34.98
CA THR A 177 -33.43 4.22 -33.92
C THR A 177 -33.25 2.83 -34.48
N LEU A 178 -32.04 2.27 -34.34
CA LEU A 178 -31.74 0.87 -34.58
C LEU A 178 -31.70 0.14 -33.24
N SER A 179 -32.76 -0.60 -32.95
CA SER A 179 -32.87 -1.47 -31.77
C SER A 179 -32.28 -2.84 -32.08
N VAL A 180 -31.30 -3.26 -31.29
CA VAL A 180 -30.58 -4.53 -31.50
C VAL A 180 -31.06 -5.54 -30.49
N ILE A 181 -31.63 -6.64 -30.97
CA ILE A 181 -32.02 -7.75 -30.10
C ILE A 181 -30.75 -8.32 -29.45
N LYS A 182 -30.78 -8.44 -28.12
CA LYS A 182 -29.68 -8.93 -27.30
C LYS A 182 -28.99 -10.18 -27.90
N GLY A 183 -27.68 -10.07 -28.08
CA GLY A 183 -26.83 -11.13 -28.62
C GLY A 183 -26.56 -11.03 -30.12
N ASN A 184 -27.29 -10.16 -30.84
CA ASN A 184 -26.98 -9.85 -32.23
C ASN A 184 -25.81 -8.86 -32.33
N THR A 185 -25.27 -8.74 -33.55
CA THR A 185 -24.13 -7.87 -33.86
C THR A 185 -24.48 -6.96 -35.04
N ILE A 186 -24.17 -5.68 -34.90
CA ILE A 186 -24.04 -4.76 -36.04
C ILE A 186 -22.56 -4.75 -36.44
N SER A 187 -22.24 -5.23 -37.64
CA SER A 187 -20.90 -5.21 -38.20
C SER A 187 -20.80 -4.14 -39.28
N VAL A 188 -19.84 -3.22 -39.15
CA VAL A 188 -19.55 -2.18 -40.14
C VAL A 188 -18.10 -2.29 -40.60
N GLN A 189 -17.87 -2.33 -41.92
CA GLN A 189 -16.52 -2.44 -42.48
C GLN A 189 -16.28 -1.39 -43.56
N GLY A 190 -15.10 -0.77 -43.53
CA GLY A 190 -14.63 0.14 -44.58
C GLY A 190 -15.09 1.58 -44.41
N GLU A 191 -16.39 1.81 -44.47
CA GLU A 191 -17.00 3.13 -44.61
C GLU A 191 -17.70 3.61 -43.33
N ARG A 192 -18.30 4.81 -43.40
CA ARG A 192 -18.94 5.48 -42.26
C ARG A 192 -20.34 4.98 -41.94
N ILE A 193 -20.68 5.03 -40.65
CA ILE A 193 -22.06 4.98 -40.13
C ILE A 193 -22.36 6.30 -39.40
N ARG A 194 -23.50 6.93 -39.70
CA ARG A 194 -23.83 8.24 -39.12
C ARG A 194 -25.31 8.48 -38.93
N ASN A 195 -25.62 9.51 -38.13
CA ASN A 195 -26.99 9.94 -37.85
C ASN A 195 -27.86 8.76 -37.41
N ILE A 196 -27.42 8.02 -36.40
CA ILE A 196 -28.14 6.84 -35.91
C ILE A 196 -28.23 6.86 -34.39
N ASN A 197 -29.36 6.41 -33.85
CA ASN A 197 -29.51 6.05 -32.46
C ASN A 197 -29.48 4.53 -32.33
N ILE A 198 -28.42 3.94 -31.77
CA ILE A 198 -28.32 2.50 -31.56
C ILE A 198 -28.73 2.18 -30.13
N ILE A 199 -29.68 1.27 -29.94
CA ILE A 199 -30.04 0.70 -28.63
C ILE A 199 -29.57 -0.75 -28.64
N GLY A 200 -28.51 -1.04 -27.89
CA GLY A 200 -27.82 -2.33 -27.95
C GLY A 200 -28.38 -3.41 -27.02
N ASP A 201 -28.89 -3.06 -25.83
CA ASP A 201 -29.22 -4.03 -24.76
C ASP A 201 -28.07 -5.04 -24.49
N GLY A 202 -26.82 -4.55 -24.51
CA GLY A 202 -25.60 -5.35 -24.36
C GLY A 202 -25.16 -6.10 -25.62
N SER A 203 -25.71 -5.74 -26.79
CA SER A 203 -25.30 -6.27 -28.10
C SER A 203 -23.97 -5.69 -28.59
N TYR A 204 -23.44 -6.27 -29.66
CA TYR A 204 -22.13 -5.88 -30.20
C TYR A 204 -22.24 -4.87 -31.34
N LEU A 205 -21.44 -3.80 -31.26
CA LEU A 205 -21.03 -3.03 -32.42
C LEU A 205 -19.60 -3.44 -32.80
N TYR A 206 -19.46 -4.08 -33.95
CA TYR A 206 -18.20 -4.53 -34.50
C TYR A 206 -17.77 -3.64 -35.66
N MET A 207 -16.65 -2.94 -35.52
CA MET A 207 -16.13 -2.05 -36.57
C MET A 207 -14.73 -2.48 -37.00
N GLN A 208 -14.45 -2.47 -38.30
CA GLN A 208 -13.13 -2.81 -38.82
C GLN A 208 -12.85 -2.17 -40.19
N ASN A 209 -11.63 -2.38 -40.70
CA ASN A 209 -11.18 -1.92 -42.02
C ASN A 209 -11.32 -0.41 -42.24
N GLY A 210 -11.14 0.40 -41.19
CA GLY A 210 -11.22 1.87 -41.29
C GLY A 210 -12.63 2.45 -41.14
N ALA A 211 -13.62 1.64 -40.76
CA ALA A 211 -14.96 2.12 -40.45
C ALA A 211 -14.93 3.13 -39.28
N TYR A 212 -15.76 4.17 -39.38
CA TYR A 212 -15.88 5.22 -38.37
C TYR A 212 -17.33 5.67 -38.17
N ILE A 213 -17.63 6.16 -36.98
CA ILE A 213 -18.97 6.61 -36.58
C ILE A 213 -19.03 8.13 -36.41
N GLN A 214 -20.14 8.76 -36.81
CA GLN A 214 -20.33 10.21 -36.77
C GLN A 214 -21.74 10.57 -36.32
N ASN A 215 -21.91 11.66 -35.57
CA ASN A 215 -23.20 12.22 -35.19
C ASN A 215 -24.24 11.16 -34.77
N SER A 216 -23.91 10.36 -33.75
CA SER A 216 -24.68 9.17 -33.40
C SER A 216 -24.72 8.96 -31.90
N ASN A 217 -25.84 8.40 -31.42
CA ASN A 217 -26.02 8.02 -30.02
C ASN A 217 -26.02 6.49 -29.91
N LEU A 218 -25.32 5.94 -28.93
CA LEU A 218 -25.25 4.50 -28.68
C LEU A 218 -25.60 4.23 -27.22
N THR A 219 -26.56 3.35 -26.96
CA THR A 219 -27.03 3.04 -25.61
C THR A 219 -26.77 1.57 -25.30
N ASP A 220 -26.13 1.28 -24.15
CA ASP A 220 -25.85 -0.06 -23.65
C ASP A 220 -25.23 -0.99 -24.71
N ILE A 221 -24.03 -0.63 -25.18
CA ILE A 221 -23.35 -1.29 -26.30
C ILE A 221 -22.00 -1.88 -25.88
N ILE A 222 -21.65 -3.01 -26.48
CA ILE A 222 -20.33 -3.62 -26.38
C ILE A 222 -19.55 -3.35 -27.67
N LEU A 223 -18.39 -2.72 -27.55
CA LEU A 223 -17.52 -2.38 -28.67
C LEU A 223 -16.50 -3.48 -28.96
N ARG A 224 -16.41 -3.85 -30.23
CA ARG A 224 -15.48 -4.84 -30.77
C ARG A 224 -14.80 -4.32 -32.05
N GLY A 225 -13.62 -4.85 -32.36
CA GLY A 225 -12.79 -4.42 -33.48
C GLY A 225 -12.12 -3.06 -33.25
N ILE A 226 -11.90 -2.30 -34.31
CA ILE A 226 -11.36 -0.94 -34.25
C ILE A 226 -12.51 0.03 -34.46
N VAL A 227 -13.08 0.53 -33.36
CA VAL A 227 -14.16 1.53 -33.35
C VAL A 227 -13.53 2.91 -33.40
N GLN A 228 -13.82 3.65 -34.47
CA GLN A 228 -13.25 4.98 -34.67
C GLN A 228 -14.30 6.09 -34.55
N ILE A 229 -14.02 7.08 -33.70
CA ILE A 229 -14.85 8.28 -33.51
C ILE A 229 -14.49 9.30 -34.59
N GLY A 230 -15.45 9.59 -35.47
CA GLY A 230 -15.26 10.46 -36.63
C GLY A 230 -15.69 11.91 -36.47
N ASP A 231 -16.37 12.26 -35.38
CA ASP A 231 -16.67 13.63 -34.99
C ASP A 231 -16.98 13.75 -33.49
N ASN A 232 -17.20 14.99 -33.06
CA ASN A 232 -17.52 15.39 -31.68
C ASN A 232 -18.96 15.09 -31.24
N ASN A 233 -19.78 14.47 -32.09
CA ASN A 233 -21.21 14.23 -31.83
C ASN A 233 -21.49 12.73 -31.66
N VAL A 234 -20.50 11.95 -31.24
CA VAL A 234 -20.67 10.54 -30.89
C VAL A 234 -20.81 10.40 -29.38
N HIS A 235 -22.01 10.01 -28.93
CA HIS A 235 -22.34 9.89 -27.52
C HIS A 235 -22.72 8.45 -27.15
N PHE A 236 -22.21 7.98 -26.03
CA PHE A 236 -22.59 6.73 -25.40
C PHE A 236 -23.48 7.03 -24.19
N TYR A 237 -24.51 6.22 -23.97
CA TYR A 237 -25.40 6.29 -22.82
C TYR A 237 -25.49 4.93 -22.14
N GLY A 238 -25.67 4.92 -20.82
CA GLY A 238 -25.72 3.68 -20.04
C GLY A 238 -24.33 3.06 -19.88
N ASN A 239 -24.24 1.73 -19.97
CA ASN A 239 -22.96 1.04 -19.80
C ASN A 239 -22.24 0.86 -21.15
N LEU A 240 -21.02 1.38 -21.25
CA LEU A 240 -20.11 1.12 -22.35
C LEU A 240 -19.10 0.04 -21.95
N ILE A 241 -19.06 -1.06 -22.69
CA ILE A 241 -18.02 -2.09 -22.52
C ILE A 241 -17.13 -2.08 -23.76
N LEU A 242 -15.85 -1.74 -23.59
CA LEU A 242 -14.86 -1.82 -24.65
C LEU A 242 -14.06 -3.11 -24.51
N LEU A 243 -14.01 -3.92 -25.56
CA LEU A 243 -13.26 -5.18 -25.53
C LEU A 243 -12.08 -5.24 -26.50
N ASP A 244 -12.02 -4.34 -27.49
CA ASP A 244 -10.92 -4.22 -28.46
C ASP A 244 -10.48 -2.74 -28.51
N THR A 245 -10.44 -2.06 -29.66
CA THR A 245 -9.86 -0.71 -29.77
C THR A 245 -10.92 0.39 -29.94
N LEU A 246 -10.78 1.47 -29.16
CA LEU A 246 -11.46 2.75 -29.36
C LEU A 246 -10.41 3.83 -29.67
N GLN A 247 -10.57 4.52 -30.79
CA GLN A 247 -9.66 5.59 -31.21
C GLN A 247 -10.40 6.70 -32.00
N ASN A 248 -9.74 7.80 -32.31
CA ASN A 248 -10.26 8.83 -33.23
C ASN A 248 -10.06 8.44 -34.72
N TYR A 249 -10.80 9.09 -35.61
CA TYR A 249 -10.61 9.03 -37.06
C TYR A 249 -10.19 10.41 -37.61
N GLY A 250 -8.98 10.51 -38.15
CA GLY A 250 -8.47 11.71 -38.80
C GLY A 250 -8.10 12.82 -37.81
N THR A 251 -8.92 13.86 -37.70
CA THR A 251 -8.67 15.00 -36.79
C THR A 251 -8.89 14.61 -35.32
N GLY A 252 -8.50 15.49 -34.39
CA GLY A 252 -8.78 15.26 -32.98
C GLY A 252 -10.26 15.44 -32.64
N HIS A 253 -10.80 14.53 -31.84
CA HIS A 253 -12.23 14.48 -31.48
C HIS A 253 -12.41 14.20 -29.99
N PHE A 254 -13.58 14.52 -29.45
CA PHE A 254 -13.99 14.07 -28.12
C PHE A 254 -15.17 13.08 -28.21
N CYS A 255 -15.13 12.07 -27.34
CA CYS A 255 -16.17 11.08 -27.12
C CYS A 255 -16.83 11.35 -25.77
N ARG A 256 -18.18 11.32 -25.73
CA ARG A 256 -18.94 11.49 -24.47
C ARG A 256 -19.54 10.16 -24.05
N ILE A 257 -19.32 9.77 -22.80
CA ILE A 257 -19.89 8.59 -22.17
C ILE A 257 -20.75 9.06 -21.00
N ASN A 258 -22.05 9.15 -21.27
CA ASN A 258 -23.08 9.51 -20.30
C ASN A 258 -23.49 8.25 -19.50
N GLY A 259 -22.56 7.73 -18.69
CA GLY A 259 -22.71 6.52 -17.90
C GLY A 259 -21.36 5.87 -17.57
N ASN A 260 -21.38 4.57 -17.30
CA ASN A 260 -20.18 3.84 -16.86
C ASN A 260 -19.38 3.32 -18.05
N ILE A 261 -18.06 3.23 -17.89
CA ILE A 261 -17.17 2.56 -18.85
C ILE A 261 -16.42 1.39 -18.19
N ILE A 262 -16.38 0.26 -18.88
CA ILE A 262 -15.48 -0.85 -18.59
C ILE A 262 -14.53 -1.00 -19.78
N ASN A 263 -13.27 -0.64 -19.59
CA ASN A 263 -12.23 -0.78 -20.60
C ASN A 263 -11.45 -2.10 -20.42
N ASN A 264 -11.76 -3.11 -21.23
CA ASN A 264 -10.98 -4.36 -21.34
C ASN A 264 -10.10 -4.38 -22.60
N GLY A 265 -9.93 -3.24 -23.28
CA GLY A 265 -9.26 -3.14 -24.56
C GLY A 265 -8.31 -1.93 -24.62
N VAL A 266 -8.14 -1.36 -25.81
CA VAL A 266 -7.19 -0.27 -26.06
C VAL A 266 -7.96 1.02 -26.33
N ILE A 267 -7.81 2.00 -25.45
CA ILE A 267 -8.21 3.38 -25.73
C ILE A 267 -6.94 4.13 -26.12
N ARG A 268 -6.87 4.70 -27.31
CA ARG A 268 -5.67 5.40 -27.77
C ARG A 268 -5.97 6.55 -28.73
N ASN A 269 -4.98 7.42 -28.85
CA ASN A 269 -4.88 8.38 -29.93
C ASN A 269 -4.41 7.67 -31.21
N GLU A 270 -4.99 7.99 -32.37
CA GLU A 270 -4.39 7.66 -33.68
C GLU A 270 -3.36 8.75 -34.05
N ASN A 271 -3.46 9.40 -35.22
CA ASN A 271 -2.54 10.47 -35.61
C ASN A 271 -2.80 11.81 -34.89
N ASN A 272 -3.79 11.87 -34.00
CA ASN A 272 -4.25 13.09 -33.34
C ASN A 272 -4.93 12.78 -32.01
N PHE A 273 -5.41 13.79 -31.29
CA PHE A 273 -5.94 13.61 -29.94
C PHE A 273 -7.33 12.94 -29.88
N LEU A 274 -7.54 12.13 -28.86
CA LEU A 274 -8.84 11.64 -28.41
C LEU A 274 -9.09 12.11 -26.97
N GLU A 275 -10.14 12.89 -26.78
CA GLU A 275 -10.65 13.22 -25.44
C GLU A 275 -11.83 12.31 -25.07
N VAL A 276 -11.82 11.72 -23.87
CA VAL A 276 -12.88 10.84 -23.38
C VAL A 276 -13.53 11.46 -22.15
N ARG A 277 -14.80 11.85 -22.24
CA ARG A 277 -15.57 12.45 -21.14
C ARG A 277 -16.52 11.43 -20.54
N ILE A 278 -16.50 11.23 -19.22
CA ILE A 278 -17.23 10.16 -18.54
C ILE A 278 -18.02 10.75 -17.37
N THR A 279 -19.33 10.51 -17.34
CA THR A 279 -20.19 10.97 -16.25
C THR A 279 -20.48 9.91 -15.18
N GLY A 280 -20.11 8.65 -15.41
CA GLY A 280 -20.29 7.52 -14.47
C GLY A 280 -18.97 6.87 -14.05
N ASP A 281 -19.04 5.63 -13.58
CA ASP A 281 -17.88 4.91 -13.04
C ASP A 281 -16.89 4.49 -14.15
N LEU A 282 -15.61 4.40 -13.79
CA LEU A 282 -14.52 4.01 -14.69
C LEU A 282 -13.83 2.75 -14.15
N THR A 283 -13.95 1.65 -14.89
CA THR A 283 -13.16 0.43 -14.68
C THR A 283 -12.14 0.28 -15.82
N HIS A 284 -10.85 0.20 -15.48
CA HIS A 284 -9.76 0.13 -16.44
C HIS A 284 -8.94 -1.16 -16.25
N ASN A 285 -9.00 -2.04 -17.25
CA ASN A 285 -8.41 -3.37 -17.17
C ASN A 285 -7.33 -3.64 -18.23
N PHE A 286 -7.00 -2.68 -19.09
CA PHE A 286 -6.01 -2.89 -20.15
C PHE A 286 -5.25 -1.63 -20.58
N ILE A 287 -5.28 -1.18 -21.84
CA ILE A 287 -4.45 -0.04 -22.31
C ILE A 287 -5.28 1.24 -22.37
N TRP A 288 -4.74 2.34 -21.84
CA TRP A 288 -5.33 3.67 -21.91
C TRP A 288 -4.25 4.72 -22.21
N GLU A 289 -4.21 5.18 -23.46
CA GLU A 289 -3.17 6.05 -24.05
C GLU A 289 -3.81 7.18 -24.88
N ASN A 290 -4.84 7.82 -24.32
CA ASN A 290 -5.53 8.93 -24.97
C ASN A 290 -4.93 10.28 -24.57
N GLU A 291 -5.35 11.35 -25.23
CA GLU A 291 -4.85 12.70 -24.93
C GLU A 291 -5.40 13.22 -23.60
N ARG A 292 -6.70 13.05 -23.37
CA ARG A 292 -7.36 13.62 -22.20
C ARG A 292 -8.55 12.79 -21.77
N THR A 293 -8.55 12.36 -20.52
CA THR A 293 -9.71 11.74 -19.88
C THR A 293 -10.29 12.72 -18.87
N LEU A 294 -11.58 12.98 -18.96
CA LEU A 294 -12.30 13.90 -18.08
C LEU A 294 -13.44 13.15 -17.38
N LEU A 295 -13.38 13.05 -16.06
CA LEU A 295 -14.49 12.65 -15.21
C LEU A 295 -15.34 13.89 -14.89
N ASN A 296 -16.60 13.90 -15.31
CA ASN A 296 -17.49 15.05 -15.14
C ASN A 296 -18.92 14.71 -14.73
N GLY A 297 -19.09 13.64 -13.96
CA GLY A 297 -20.38 13.24 -13.40
C GLY A 297 -20.84 14.20 -12.30
N SER A 298 -22.16 14.37 -12.11
CA SER A 298 -22.71 15.20 -11.02
C SER A 298 -22.87 14.44 -9.69
N SER A 299 -22.49 13.16 -9.65
CA SER A 299 -22.48 12.29 -8.48
C SER A 299 -21.07 11.76 -8.25
N SER A 300 -20.83 11.11 -7.11
CA SER A 300 -19.54 10.48 -6.87
C SER A 300 -19.29 9.37 -7.89
N GLN A 301 -18.08 9.30 -8.42
CA GLN A 301 -17.67 8.31 -9.42
C GLN A 301 -16.66 7.35 -8.80
N TYR A 302 -16.82 6.06 -9.06
CA TYR A 302 -15.89 5.01 -8.63
C TYR A 302 -14.84 4.76 -9.71
N LEU A 303 -13.58 4.67 -9.27
CA LEU A 303 -12.42 4.44 -10.12
C LEU A 303 -11.74 3.14 -9.69
N SER A 304 -11.57 2.20 -10.63
CA SER A 304 -10.90 0.93 -10.39
C SER A 304 -9.99 0.56 -11.55
N PHE A 305 -8.73 0.27 -11.24
CA PHE A 305 -7.76 -0.31 -12.17
C PHE A 305 -7.53 -1.78 -11.82
N ALA A 306 -7.40 -2.64 -12.83
CA ALA A 306 -6.96 -4.01 -12.61
C ALA A 306 -5.52 -4.04 -12.07
N PRO A 307 -5.11 -5.11 -11.36
CA PRO A 307 -3.74 -5.26 -10.90
C PRO A 307 -2.73 -5.11 -12.04
N ASP A 308 -1.62 -4.42 -11.76
CA ASP A 308 -0.51 -4.16 -12.70
C ASP A 308 -0.89 -3.35 -13.96
N VAL A 309 -2.10 -2.81 -14.02
CA VAL A 309 -2.54 -1.96 -15.13
C VAL A 309 -2.18 -0.49 -14.86
N VAL A 310 -1.61 0.13 -15.89
CA VAL A 310 -1.14 1.52 -15.85
C VAL A 310 -2.00 2.38 -16.76
N PHE A 311 -2.49 3.48 -16.22
CA PHE A 311 -3.07 4.56 -17.02
C PHE A 311 -1.93 5.41 -17.60
N ALA A 312 -1.84 5.47 -18.93
CA ALA A 312 -0.78 6.16 -19.66
C ALA A 312 -1.34 7.24 -20.63
N GLY A 313 -2.56 7.73 -20.37
CA GLY A 313 -3.09 8.88 -21.08
C GLY A 313 -2.35 10.15 -20.69
N HIS A 314 -2.22 11.11 -21.59
CA HIS A 314 -1.44 12.34 -21.33
C HIS A 314 -2.03 13.16 -20.18
N GLN A 315 -3.35 13.27 -20.11
CA GLN A 315 -4.03 14.05 -19.07
C GLN A 315 -5.25 13.32 -18.47
N PHE A 316 -5.35 13.35 -17.14
CA PHE A 316 -6.50 12.87 -16.37
C PHE A 316 -7.08 14.03 -15.54
N GLU A 317 -8.33 14.38 -15.82
CA GLU A 317 -9.02 15.48 -15.19
C GLU A 317 -10.29 15.02 -14.50
N VAL A 318 -10.61 15.72 -13.43
CA VAL A 318 -11.86 15.59 -12.69
C VAL A 318 -12.48 16.97 -12.61
N SER A 319 -13.78 17.09 -12.88
CA SER A 319 -14.54 18.33 -12.74
C SER A 319 -15.97 18.01 -12.31
N ASN A 320 -16.62 18.85 -11.52
CA ASN A 320 -18.05 18.70 -11.17
C ASN A 320 -18.48 17.38 -10.46
N SER A 321 -17.56 16.50 -10.07
CA SER A 321 -17.85 15.26 -9.34
C SER A 321 -17.92 15.50 -7.84
N SER A 322 -18.96 15.04 -7.15
CA SER A 322 -19.04 15.24 -5.69
C SER A 322 -17.89 14.61 -4.90
N SER A 323 -17.31 13.52 -5.41
CA SER A 323 -16.03 12.91 -4.99
C SER A 323 -15.64 11.83 -6.00
N ILE A 324 -14.34 11.55 -6.12
CA ILE A 324 -13.83 10.36 -6.82
C ILE A 324 -13.40 9.33 -5.78
N ILE A 325 -13.81 8.08 -5.93
CA ILE A 325 -13.54 7.01 -4.97
C ILE A 325 -12.67 5.95 -5.65
N ALA A 326 -11.41 5.86 -5.24
CA ALA A 326 -10.49 4.83 -5.70
C ALA A 326 -10.72 3.53 -4.93
N THR A 327 -11.26 2.50 -5.60
CA THR A 327 -11.58 1.20 -4.99
C THR A 327 -10.45 0.18 -5.11
N THR A 328 -9.41 0.50 -5.87
CA THR A 328 -8.19 -0.29 -6.02
C THR A 328 -6.98 0.65 -6.04
N ASP A 329 -5.79 0.08 -6.12
CA ASP A 329 -4.59 0.83 -6.48
C ASP A 329 -4.79 1.55 -7.82
N LEU A 330 -4.24 2.76 -7.92
CA LEU A 330 -4.23 3.57 -9.12
C LEU A 330 -2.78 3.82 -9.52
N VAL A 331 -2.42 3.46 -10.74
CA VAL A 331 -1.06 3.63 -11.28
C VAL A 331 -1.14 4.49 -12.53
N PHE A 332 -0.49 5.64 -12.50
CA PHE A 332 -0.40 6.59 -13.60
C PHE A 332 1.06 6.72 -14.04
N ASP A 333 1.32 6.63 -15.34
CA ASP A 333 2.65 6.86 -15.91
C ASP A 333 2.59 7.92 -17.01
N ASN A 334 3.47 8.91 -16.93
CA ASN A 334 3.51 10.02 -17.86
C ASN A 334 2.16 10.77 -18.03
N THR A 335 1.39 10.82 -16.94
CA THR A 335 0.07 11.46 -16.90
C THR A 335 0.06 12.68 -15.98
N ILE A 336 -0.48 13.78 -16.49
CA ILE A 336 -0.84 14.96 -15.68
C ILE A 336 -2.20 14.73 -15.04
N ILE A 337 -2.31 14.92 -13.72
CA ILE A 337 -3.54 14.72 -12.95
C ILE A 337 -4.04 16.08 -12.41
N GLN A 338 -5.31 16.41 -12.68
CA GLN A 338 -5.93 17.66 -12.21
C GLN A 338 -7.25 17.33 -11.53
N LEU A 339 -7.35 17.62 -10.24
CA LEU A 339 -8.38 17.02 -9.41
C LEU A 339 -9.65 17.85 -9.21
N GLU A 340 -9.74 19.17 -9.37
CA GLU A 340 -10.86 20.11 -9.01
C GLU A 340 -11.77 19.82 -7.77
N ASP A 341 -11.62 18.69 -7.08
CA ASP A 341 -12.45 18.10 -6.04
C ASP A 341 -11.62 17.05 -5.25
N THR A 342 -12.29 16.14 -4.55
CA THR A 342 -11.70 15.18 -3.60
C THR A 342 -11.55 13.78 -4.23
N LEU A 343 -10.32 13.28 -4.24
CA LEU A 343 -9.99 11.88 -4.46
C LEU A 343 -9.90 11.15 -3.11
N ILE A 344 -10.83 10.23 -2.87
CA ILE A 344 -10.91 9.38 -1.68
C ILE A 344 -10.32 8.01 -2.02
N MET A 345 -9.21 7.65 -1.38
CA MET A 345 -8.61 6.33 -1.48
C MET A 345 -9.16 5.41 -0.39
N GLN A 346 -9.63 4.23 -0.75
CA GLN A 346 -10.00 3.21 0.24
C GLN A 346 -8.75 2.71 1.01
N PRO A 347 -8.90 2.25 2.26
CA PRO A 347 -7.77 1.87 3.10
C PRO A 347 -6.85 0.86 2.42
N GLN A 348 -5.54 1.01 2.64
CA GLN A 348 -4.46 0.21 2.05
C GLN A 348 -4.23 0.41 0.54
N ASN A 349 -5.09 1.14 -0.16
CA ASN A 349 -4.86 1.43 -1.57
C ASN A 349 -3.72 2.44 -1.74
N LYS A 350 -3.11 2.36 -2.91
CA LYS A 350 -1.99 3.18 -3.32
C LYS A 350 -2.32 4.00 -4.57
N LEU A 351 -1.92 5.27 -4.56
CA LEU A 351 -1.83 6.11 -5.75
C LEU A 351 -0.35 6.24 -6.15
N SER A 352 0.01 5.70 -7.31
CA SER A 352 1.37 5.75 -7.86
C SER A 352 1.41 6.66 -9.08
N VAL A 353 2.33 7.62 -9.10
CA VAL A 353 2.53 8.53 -10.24
C VAL A 353 4.00 8.52 -10.66
N THR A 354 4.26 8.10 -11.89
CA THR A 354 5.60 8.04 -12.49
C THR A 354 5.69 8.86 -13.78
N GLY A 355 6.91 9.03 -14.28
CA GLY A 355 7.18 9.74 -15.52
C GLY A 355 7.95 11.03 -15.30
N VAL A 356 8.32 11.69 -16.41
CA VAL A 356 9.18 12.87 -16.38
C VAL A 356 8.35 14.14 -16.28
N ASP A 357 8.55 14.89 -15.20
CA ASP A 357 7.95 16.21 -15.01
C ASP A 357 6.39 16.24 -15.08
N ASN A 358 5.73 15.22 -14.53
CA ASN A 358 4.27 15.23 -14.36
C ASN A 358 3.85 15.81 -13.01
N TYR A 359 2.55 16.06 -12.83
CA TYR A 359 2.05 16.65 -11.60
C TYR A 359 0.63 16.26 -11.25
N ILE A 360 0.34 16.35 -9.95
CA ILE A 360 -1.02 16.34 -9.42
C ILE A 360 -1.33 17.74 -8.90
N ARG A 361 -2.46 18.31 -9.33
CA ARG A 361 -2.87 19.64 -8.87
C ARG A 361 -4.36 19.79 -8.63
N TRP A 362 -4.70 20.87 -7.93
CA TRP A 362 -6.05 21.39 -7.74
C TRP A 362 -7.00 20.36 -7.12
N GLY A 363 -7.08 20.26 -5.79
CA GLY A 363 -8.04 19.35 -5.16
C GLY A 363 -7.56 18.84 -3.82
N VAL A 364 -8.15 17.72 -3.39
CA VAL A 364 -7.82 17.03 -2.14
C VAL A 364 -7.59 15.56 -2.43
N ILE A 365 -6.49 14.99 -1.93
CA ILE A 365 -6.29 13.54 -1.83
C ILE A 365 -6.46 13.17 -0.37
N THR A 366 -7.30 12.19 -0.08
CA THR A 366 -7.55 11.72 1.29
C THR A 366 -7.74 10.21 1.33
N GLY A 367 -7.31 9.58 2.42
CA GLY A 367 -7.49 8.14 2.63
C GLY A 367 -6.84 7.73 3.94
N ASN A 368 -7.40 6.74 4.63
CA ASN A 368 -6.84 6.26 5.91
C ASN A 368 -5.92 5.06 5.65
N ASN A 369 -4.67 5.12 6.10
CA ASN A 369 -3.65 4.09 5.84
C ASN A 369 -3.44 3.83 4.34
N CYS A 370 -3.45 4.90 3.54
CA CYS A 370 -3.19 4.84 2.10
C CYS A 370 -1.80 5.36 1.79
N GLU A 371 -1.29 5.07 0.58
CA GLU A 371 0.04 5.52 0.13
C GLU A 371 -0.09 6.39 -1.13
N LEU A 372 0.59 7.54 -1.13
CA LEU A 372 0.88 8.33 -2.32
C LEU A 372 2.37 8.14 -2.65
N GLU A 373 2.64 7.41 -3.74
CA GLU A 373 3.97 7.25 -4.28
C GLU A 373 4.16 8.14 -5.52
N MET A 374 5.17 9.01 -5.53
CA MET A 374 5.54 9.77 -6.72
C MET A 374 7.03 9.63 -7.05
N ASN A 375 7.35 9.36 -8.31
CA ASN A 375 8.72 9.19 -8.80
C ASN A 375 8.95 9.90 -10.14
N GLY A 376 10.19 9.88 -10.66
CA GLY A 376 10.50 10.43 -11.98
C GLY A 376 10.56 11.96 -12.09
N GLY A 377 10.55 12.66 -10.95
CA GLY A 377 10.54 14.12 -10.91
C GLY A 377 9.16 14.75 -10.89
N CYS A 378 8.12 13.95 -10.65
CA CYS A 378 6.75 14.41 -10.50
C CYS A 378 6.58 15.36 -9.28
N TRP A 379 5.61 16.28 -9.34
CA TRP A 379 5.38 17.23 -8.25
C TRP A 379 3.90 17.44 -7.90
N LEU A 380 3.66 17.91 -6.68
CA LEU A 380 2.38 18.41 -6.19
C LEU A 380 2.28 19.92 -6.39
N GLN A 381 1.11 20.42 -6.79
CA GLN A 381 0.86 21.86 -6.97
C GLN A 381 -0.55 22.24 -6.54
N SER A 382 -0.70 23.26 -5.69
CA SER A 382 -2.02 23.80 -5.30
C SER A 382 -3.02 22.70 -4.92
N ILE A 383 -2.60 21.80 -4.02
CA ILE A 383 -3.31 20.56 -3.67
C ILE A 383 -3.19 20.31 -2.18
N LYS A 384 -4.21 19.67 -1.61
CA LYS A 384 -4.20 19.19 -0.22
C LYS A 384 -4.06 17.68 -0.17
N VAL A 385 -3.27 17.15 0.74
CA VAL A 385 -3.14 15.71 0.99
C VAL A 385 -3.41 15.45 2.46
N HIS A 386 -4.36 14.57 2.78
CA HIS A 386 -4.87 14.36 4.15
C HIS A 386 -4.80 12.88 4.54
N ASP A 387 -4.12 12.57 5.65
CA ASP A 387 -4.00 11.21 6.23
C ASP A 387 -3.32 10.16 5.31
N VAL A 388 -2.52 10.59 4.33
CA VAL A 388 -1.85 9.71 3.36
C VAL A 388 -0.35 9.60 3.62
N ASN A 389 0.17 8.38 3.59
CA ASN A 389 1.60 8.09 3.67
C ASN A 389 2.31 8.50 2.37
N LEU A 390 3.45 9.16 2.49
CA LEU A 390 4.22 9.70 1.39
C LEU A 390 5.45 8.85 1.09
N LYS A 391 5.58 8.42 -0.18
CA LYS A 391 6.68 7.58 -0.67
C LYS A 391 7.23 8.07 -2.02
N GLY A 392 8.47 7.72 -2.33
CA GLY A 392 9.18 8.13 -3.54
C GLY A 392 9.85 9.51 -3.44
N ASN A 393 10.28 10.05 -4.58
CA ASN A 393 10.84 11.40 -4.67
C ASN A 393 9.74 12.41 -5.01
N ILE A 394 9.07 12.90 -3.96
CA ILE A 394 7.96 13.84 -4.08
C ILE A 394 8.51 15.27 -4.12
N LYS A 395 8.12 16.02 -5.15
CA LYS A 395 8.44 17.44 -5.26
C LYS A 395 7.23 18.32 -4.99
N ILE A 396 7.46 19.52 -4.47
CA ILE A 396 6.42 20.53 -4.20
C ILE A 396 6.65 21.75 -5.10
N TYR A 397 5.59 22.23 -5.74
CA TYR A 397 5.60 23.45 -6.55
C TYR A 397 4.49 24.42 -6.13
N GLY A 398 4.88 25.59 -5.63
CA GLY A 398 4.00 26.65 -5.14
C GLY A 398 3.81 26.60 -3.62
N HIS A 399 3.32 27.71 -3.06
CA HIS A 399 3.03 27.85 -1.62
C HIS A 399 1.70 27.21 -1.19
N ASP A 400 0.90 26.73 -2.15
CA ASP A 400 -0.48 26.29 -1.92
C ASP A 400 -0.60 24.76 -1.74
N VAL A 401 0.52 24.08 -1.46
CA VAL A 401 0.49 22.65 -1.09
C VAL A 401 0.39 22.53 0.43
N VAL A 402 -0.62 21.79 0.88
CA VAL A 402 -0.90 21.55 2.29
C VAL A 402 -0.97 20.05 2.53
N LEU A 403 -0.12 19.55 3.42
CA LEU A 403 -0.26 18.22 3.99
C LEU A 403 -1.04 18.37 5.30
N ALA A 404 -2.00 17.51 5.58
CA ALA A 404 -2.83 17.59 6.78
C ALA A 404 -2.98 16.21 7.41
N GLY A 405 -3.31 16.19 8.70
CA GLY A 405 -3.47 14.94 9.45
C GLY A 405 -2.12 14.30 9.78
N ASP A 406 -2.11 13.00 10.01
CA ASP A 406 -0.88 12.27 10.33
C ASP A 406 -0.11 11.95 9.04
N ILE A 407 1.04 12.60 8.86
CA ILE A 407 1.87 12.45 7.65
C ILE A 407 3.08 11.59 7.96
N TYR A 408 3.24 10.51 7.20
CA TYR A 408 4.40 9.62 7.29
C TYR A 408 5.20 9.72 5.99
N LEU A 409 6.43 10.24 6.06
CA LEU A 409 7.34 10.34 4.92
C LEU A 409 8.39 9.22 4.99
N GLN A 410 8.47 8.38 3.96
CA GLN A 410 9.50 7.31 3.88
C GLN A 410 10.75 7.70 3.09
N ASP A 411 10.59 8.44 1.98
CA ASP A 411 11.66 8.72 1.02
C ASP A 411 11.99 10.22 0.94
N THR A 412 11.95 10.86 -0.23
CA THR A 412 12.42 12.25 -0.39
C THR A 412 11.28 13.22 -0.60
N LEU A 413 11.31 14.34 0.13
CA LEU A 413 10.44 15.49 -0.07
C LEU A 413 11.29 16.74 -0.37
N GLU A 414 11.05 17.38 -1.51
CA GLU A 414 11.86 18.53 -1.93
C GLU A 414 11.09 19.60 -2.72
N ASN A 415 11.71 20.76 -2.90
CA ASN A 415 11.14 21.85 -3.69
C ASN A 415 11.44 21.71 -5.19
N LYS A 416 10.48 22.15 -6.02
CA LYS A 416 10.67 22.40 -7.47
C LYS A 416 10.50 23.88 -7.79
N GLY A 417 11.41 24.47 -8.55
CA GLY A 417 11.35 25.85 -9.01
C GLY A 417 11.81 26.88 -7.97
N SER A 418 11.12 28.03 -7.90
CA SER A 418 11.38 29.09 -6.91
C SER A 418 11.13 28.59 -5.49
N GLY A 419 11.68 29.26 -4.47
CA GLY A 419 11.49 28.78 -3.10
C GLY A 419 10.04 28.85 -2.62
N HIS A 420 9.58 27.80 -1.96
CA HIS A 420 8.19 27.64 -1.51
C HIS A 420 8.08 27.41 0.00
N ILE A 421 6.86 27.52 0.50
CA ILE A 421 6.48 27.21 1.87
C ILE A 421 5.56 25.99 1.83
N LEU A 422 5.93 24.91 2.50
CA LEU A 422 5.10 23.74 2.69
C LEU A 422 4.44 23.80 4.07
N HIS A 423 3.12 23.73 4.09
CA HIS A 423 2.35 23.65 5.33
C HIS A 423 2.02 22.18 5.65
N ILE A 424 2.34 21.75 6.86
CA ILE A 424 2.02 20.44 7.42
C ILE A 424 1.14 20.67 8.64
N ASN A 425 -0.16 20.51 8.43
CA ASN A 425 -1.21 20.74 9.41
C ASN A 425 -1.54 19.45 10.17
N GLY A 426 -0.66 19.02 11.05
CA GLY A 426 -0.75 17.76 11.78
C GLY A 426 0.62 17.22 12.16
N ASN A 427 0.66 15.95 12.58
CA ASN A 427 1.91 15.31 13.00
C ASN A 427 2.75 14.93 11.77
N LEU A 428 4.06 15.13 11.85
CA LEU A 428 5.01 14.67 10.84
C LEU A 428 5.92 13.57 11.41
N THR A 429 5.82 12.37 10.85
CA THR A 429 6.83 11.33 11.01
C THR A 429 7.72 11.29 9.78
N ASN A 430 8.96 11.76 9.90
CA ASN A 430 9.96 11.72 8.82
C ASN A 430 10.93 10.55 9.02
N ASN A 431 10.87 9.54 8.15
CA ASN A 431 11.85 8.46 8.05
C ASN A 431 12.83 8.64 6.87
N GLY A 432 12.63 9.69 6.05
CA GLY A 432 13.34 9.89 4.79
C GLY A 432 14.21 11.15 4.76
N ILE A 433 14.19 11.88 3.66
CA ILE A 433 14.99 13.10 3.42
C ILE A 433 14.08 14.26 3.04
N ILE A 434 14.05 15.31 3.86
CA ILE A 434 13.46 16.60 3.49
C ILE A 434 14.59 17.54 3.09
N ARG A 435 14.54 18.12 1.88
CA ARG A 435 15.62 18.99 1.40
C ARG A 435 15.13 20.14 0.52
N ASN A 436 16.01 21.12 0.35
CA ASN A 436 15.77 22.30 -0.47
C ASN A 436 15.42 22.01 -1.94
N GLY A 437 16.00 21.00 -2.59
CA GLY A 437 15.77 20.76 -4.03
C GLY A 437 16.41 21.86 -4.90
N GLU A 438 15.65 22.46 -5.82
CA GLU A 438 16.16 23.48 -6.77
C GLU A 438 16.42 24.87 -6.14
N ASN A 439 15.75 25.20 -5.02
CA ASN A 439 15.90 26.48 -4.32
C ASN A 439 15.61 26.28 -2.81
N TYR A 440 15.15 27.29 -2.08
CA TYR A 440 14.83 27.12 -0.67
C TYR A 440 13.48 26.41 -0.46
N LEU A 441 13.41 25.53 0.54
CA LEU A 441 12.19 24.95 1.07
C LEU A 441 12.02 25.42 2.51
N LEU A 442 10.92 26.12 2.79
CA LEU A 442 10.49 26.40 4.17
C LEU A 442 9.39 25.41 4.53
N ILE A 443 9.52 24.70 5.65
CA ILE A 443 8.45 23.83 6.16
C ILE A 443 7.84 24.46 7.40
N ARG A 444 6.51 24.46 7.50
CA ARG A 444 5.76 24.83 8.70
C ARG A 444 4.99 23.62 9.20
N ILE A 445 5.28 23.17 10.41
CA ILE A 445 4.59 22.03 11.03
C ILE A 445 3.78 22.57 12.19
N SER A 446 2.48 22.24 12.23
CA SER A 446 1.54 22.77 13.22
C SER A 446 1.36 21.88 14.45
N ASN A 447 1.95 20.68 14.45
CA ASN A 447 1.87 19.71 15.54
C ASN A 447 3.22 18.97 15.73
N ASP A 448 3.20 17.75 16.29
CA ASP A 448 4.39 16.99 16.62
C ASP A 448 5.30 16.65 15.42
N LEU A 449 6.60 16.58 15.69
CA LEU A 449 7.64 16.16 14.75
C LEU A 449 8.41 14.96 15.29
N PHE A 450 8.26 13.81 14.64
CA PHE A 450 9.08 12.62 14.87
C PHE A 450 10.06 12.45 13.69
N ASN A 451 11.32 12.80 13.90
CA ASN A 451 12.34 12.76 12.85
C ASN A 451 13.37 11.63 13.07
N ASN A 452 13.23 10.56 12.30
CA ASN A 452 14.20 9.48 12.13
C ASN A 452 15.02 9.60 10.81
N GLY A 453 14.66 10.58 9.98
CA GLY A 453 15.31 10.92 8.72
C GLY A 453 16.25 12.12 8.79
N ILE A 454 16.54 12.72 7.64
CA ILE A 454 17.35 13.94 7.50
C ILE A 454 16.42 15.10 7.10
N ILE A 455 16.53 16.23 7.80
CA ILE A 455 15.89 17.49 7.37
C ILE A 455 17.00 18.49 7.08
N ASN A 456 17.13 18.90 5.82
CA ASN A 456 18.16 19.80 5.33
C ASN A 456 17.58 20.79 4.31
N ASN A 457 16.64 21.58 4.79
CA ASN A 457 15.91 22.62 4.05
C ASN A 457 16.45 24.01 4.44
N TYR A 458 15.75 25.10 4.07
CA TYR A 458 16.21 26.46 4.38
C TYR A 458 15.80 26.87 5.79
N GLU A 459 14.55 26.58 6.13
CA GLU A 459 13.98 26.92 7.42
C GLU A 459 12.85 25.97 7.81
N THR A 460 12.90 25.44 9.02
CA THR A 460 11.84 24.63 9.63
C THR A 460 11.18 25.44 10.71
N VAL A 461 9.90 25.75 10.56
CA VAL A 461 9.10 26.44 11.56
C VAL A 461 8.18 25.41 12.22
N LEU A 462 8.26 25.34 13.54
CA LEU A 462 7.38 24.56 14.39
C LEU A 462 6.43 25.57 15.02
N ASN A 463 5.17 25.53 14.61
CA ASN A 463 4.13 26.45 15.07
C ASN A 463 3.18 25.70 15.99
N GLY A 464 3.19 26.03 17.28
CA GLY A 464 2.21 25.49 18.22
C GLY A 464 0.87 26.17 18.01
N ASP A 465 0.10 25.71 17.03
CA ASP A 465 -1.24 26.22 16.69
C ASP A 465 -2.35 25.42 17.40
N SER A 466 -2.00 24.67 18.46
CA SER A 466 -2.92 23.77 19.14
C SER A 466 -2.85 23.95 20.66
N ASP A 467 -3.97 23.68 21.34
CA ASP A 467 -4.07 23.69 22.80
C ASP A 467 -3.40 22.46 23.45
N VAL A 468 -2.60 21.69 22.68
CA VAL A 468 -1.91 20.49 23.15
C VAL A 468 -0.40 20.67 23.12
N ASP A 469 0.24 20.04 24.10
CA ASP A 469 1.69 19.96 24.20
C ASP A 469 2.32 19.44 22.90
N GLN A 470 3.45 20.02 22.54
CA GLN A 470 4.09 19.82 21.25
C GLN A 470 5.40 19.05 21.42
N HIS A 471 5.52 17.89 20.78
CA HIS A 471 6.66 16.99 20.90
C HIS A 471 7.52 17.00 19.65
N ILE A 472 8.84 17.19 19.85
CA ILE A 472 9.84 17.05 18.81
C ILE A 472 10.82 15.98 19.25
N ARG A 473 10.88 14.88 18.50
CA ARG A 473 11.81 13.79 18.74
C ARG A 473 12.78 13.65 17.58
N LEU A 474 14.07 13.71 17.87
CA LEU A 474 15.15 13.37 16.96
C LEU A 474 15.69 12.00 17.36
N ILE A 475 15.53 11.00 16.50
CA ILE A 475 15.87 9.60 16.80
C ILE A 475 17.20 9.25 16.10
N ASN A 476 18.02 8.37 16.68
CA ASN A 476 19.22 7.76 16.05
C ASN A 476 20.31 8.75 15.55
N ASP A 477 20.74 9.71 16.38
CA ASP A 477 21.80 10.68 16.03
C ASP A 477 21.49 11.56 14.78
N LYS A 478 20.24 11.60 14.33
CA LYS A 478 19.78 12.44 13.21
C LYS A 478 19.63 13.91 13.57
N THR A 479 19.82 14.74 12.54
CA THR A 479 19.93 16.20 12.66
C THR A 479 18.91 16.91 11.77
N ILE A 480 18.40 18.05 12.26
CA ILE A 480 17.81 19.10 11.41
C ILE A 480 18.94 20.08 11.08
N GLY A 481 19.51 19.95 9.89
CA GLY A 481 20.65 20.76 9.42
C GLY A 481 20.29 22.17 8.95
N SER A 482 19.05 22.60 9.20
CA SER A 482 18.49 23.88 8.77
C SER A 482 18.18 24.79 9.94
N THR A 483 17.93 26.08 9.64
CA THR A 483 17.42 27.02 10.63
C THR A 483 16.10 26.50 11.21
N VAL A 484 16.01 26.29 12.52
CA VAL A 484 14.76 25.87 13.18
C VAL A 484 14.19 27.03 13.97
N LYS A 485 12.91 27.34 13.74
CA LYS A 485 12.16 28.35 14.47
C LYS A 485 11.02 27.72 15.25
N PHE A 486 10.89 28.12 16.51
CA PHE A 486 9.73 27.82 17.33
C PHE A 486 8.87 29.06 17.38
N ASP A 487 7.74 29.00 16.72
CA ASP A 487 6.80 30.11 16.60
C ASP A 487 5.61 29.88 17.54
N SER A 488 5.31 30.91 18.34
CA SER A 488 4.23 30.93 19.33
C SER A 488 3.30 32.13 19.13
N GLU A 489 3.21 32.64 17.89
CA GLU A 489 2.44 33.84 17.51
C GLU A 489 0.99 33.90 18.05
N LEU A 490 0.42 32.79 18.53
CA LEU A 490 -0.80 32.74 19.34
C LEU A 490 -0.50 32.75 20.85
N THR A 491 -0.26 33.95 21.38
CA THR A 491 0.02 34.29 22.80
C THR A 491 -1.15 34.06 23.78
N GLY A 492 -1.93 32.98 23.62
CA GLY A 492 -3.18 32.76 24.37
C GLY A 492 -3.36 31.43 25.10
N SER A 493 -2.68 30.34 24.71
CA SER A 493 -2.93 29.00 25.28
C SER A 493 -1.71 28.41 25.98
N PRO A 494 -1.89 27.73 27.13
CA PRO A 494 -0.80 27.12 27.90
C PRO A 494 -0.45 25.74 27.35
N PHE A 495 0.21 25.67 26.20
CA PHE A 495 0.86 24.44 25.76
C PHE A 495 2.36 24.49 26.05
N GLN A 496 2.97 23.34 26.33
CA GLN A 496 4.39 23.20 26.59
C GLN A 496 5.06 22.45 25.44
N TRP A 497 6.26 22.90 25.08
CA TRP A 497 7.06 22.18 24.12
C TRP A 497 7.94 21.13 24.80
N TYR A 498 8.11 19.99 24.14
CA TYR A 498 8.99 18.90 24.55
C TYR A 498 9.99 18.61 23.44
N PHE A 499 11.27 18.54 23.79
CA PHE A 499 12.34 18.12 22.89
C PHE A 499 12.96 16.84 23.46
N ASN A 500 12.87 15.74 22.70
CA ASN A 500 13.22 14.39 23.17
C ASN A 500 12.62 14.07 24.55
N ASP A 501 11.32 14.36 24.69
CA ASP A 501 10.52 14.16 25.91
C ASP A 501 10.92 15.00 27.13
N LEU A 502 11.87 15.92 26.97
CA LEU A 502 12.20 16.90 28.00
C LEU A 502 11.44 18.21 27.77
N PRO A 503 10.74 18.73 28.79
CA PRO A 503 10.04 20.01 28.68
C PRO A 503 11.04 21.15 28.43
N PHE A 504 10.72 22.07 27.51
CA PHE A 504 11.46 23.32 27.36
C PHE A 504 10.52 24.53 27.40
N SER A 505 10.92 25.55 28.17
CA SER A 505 10.15 26.79 28.33
C SER A 505 10.67 27.87 27.39
N GLN A 506 9.79 28.40 26.53
CA GLN A 506 10.05 29.57 25.70
C GLN A 506 9.64 30.84 26.46
N THR A 507 10.54 31.84 26.56
CA THR A 507 10.25 33.12 27.25
C THR A 507 10.07 34.32 26.29
N GLY A 508 9.95 34.08 24.99
CA GLY A 508 9.73 35.10 23.95
C GLY A 508 9.05 34.54 22.70
N PRO A 509 8.52 35.38 21.79
CA PRO A 509 7.59 34.94 20.74
C PRO A 509 8.19 33.96 19.73
N VAL A 510 9.50 34.04 19.46
CA VAL A 510 10.22 33.16 18.51
C VAL A 510 11.59 32.76 19.06
N LEU A 511 11.93 31.46 19.03
CA LEU A 511 13.28 30.93 19.27
C LEU A 511 13.88 30.43 17.95
N VAL A 512 15.18 30.69 17.71
CA VAL A 512 15.88 30.33 16.46
C VAL A 512 17.15 29.53 16.75
N PHE A 513 17.32 28.40 16.07
CA PHE A 513 18.51 27.53 16.09
C PHE A 513 19.10 27.42 14.68
N ASP A 514 20.43 27.46 14.54
CA ASP A 514 21.10 27.27 13.23
C ASP A 514 21.05 25.80 12.75
N SER A 515 21.00 24.85 13.69
CA SER A 515 20.76 23.42 13.47
C SER A 515 20.35 22.73 14.78
N LEU A 516 19.69 21.57 14.68
CA LEU A 516 19.39 20.68 15.81
C LEU A 516 19.99 19.30 15.58
N THR A 517 20.54 18.69 16.62
CA THR A 517 21.14 17.35 16.61
C THR A 517 20.45 16.50 17.68
N SER A 518 20.53 15.17 17.62
CA SER A 518 20.00 14.28 18.69
C SER A 518 21.02 14.02 19.79
N ALA A 519 22.33 14.13 19.49
CA ALA A 519 23.35 14.27 20.51
C ALA A 519 23.33 15.71 21.05
N GLN A 520 22.59 15.97 22.13
CA GLN A 520 22.56 17.29 22.78
C GLN A 520 22.66 17.18 24.30
N TYR A 521 23.87 16.87 24.77
CA TYR A 521 24.33 17.34 26.06
C TYR A 521 25.06 18.67 25.81
N GLY A 522 24.39 19.82 25.96
CA GLY A 522 25.02 21.11 25.60
C GLY A 522 24.22 22.39 25.88
N THR A 523 24.96 23.52 25.90
CA THR A 523 24.43 24.88 25.97
C THR A 523 24.25 25.45 24.56
N TYR A 524 23.05 25.93 24.23
CA TYR A 524 22.76 26.55 22.93
C TYR A 524 22.66 28.08 23.07
N TYR A 525 23.20 28.78 22.08
CA TYR A 525 23.05 30.22 21.94
C TYR A 525 21.95 30.47 20.92
N CYS A 526 20.77 30.90 21.36
CA CYS A 526 19.74 31.36 20.44
C CYS A 526 19.87 32.87 20.28
N SER A 527 19.52 33.40 19.11
CA SER A 527 19.27 34.82 18.94
C SER A 527 17.78 35.06 19.14
N ALA A 528 17.39 35.85 20.16
CA ALA A 528 16.04 36.38 20.22
C ALA A 528 15.88 37.45 19.12
N TYR A 529 14.68 37.61 18.55
CA TYR A 529 14.38 38.66 17.55
C TYR A 529 14.75 40.08 18.04
N SER A 530 14.86 40.27 19.38
CA SER A 530 15.34 41.50 20.03
C SER A 530 16.85 41.76 19.93
N GLY A 531 17.63 40.90 19.27
CA GLY A 531 19.08 41.07 19.09
C GLY A 531 19.94 40.72 20.30
N THR A 532 19.34 40.14 21.34
CA THR A 532 20.06 39.61 22.52
C THR A 532 20.18 38.10 22.42
N SER A 533 21.43 37.60 22.45
CA SER A 533 21.68 36.16 22.55
C SER A 533 21.24 35.67 23.93
N GLN A 534 20.30 34.73 23.98
CA GLN A 534 19.91 34.06 25.21
C GLN A 534 20.65 32.72 25.31
N LYS A 535 21.18 32.43 26.50
CA LYS A 535 21.91 31.19 26.82
C LYS A 535 20.91 30.16 27.29
N PHE A 536 20.76 29.06 26.57
CA PHE A 536 19.89 27.94 26.93
C PHE A 536 20.70 26.75 27.43
N ILE A 537 20.26 26.15 28.53
CA ILE A 537 20.77 24.88 29.05
C ILE A 537 19.63 23.88 28.86
N VAL A 538 19.83 22.87 28.02
CA VAL A 538 18.97 21.67 28.06
C VAL A 538 19.30 21.00 29.40
N GLN A 539 18.31 20.88 30.29
CA GLN A 539 18.51 20.29 31.61
C GLN A 539 18.86 18.82 31.44
N THR A 540 20.11 18.47 31.74
CA THR A 540 20.60 17.09 31.65
C THR A 540 20.38 16.40 32.99
N ASP A 541 19.76 15.22 32.99
CA ASP A 541 19.82 14.33 34.13
C ASP A 541 21.28 13.92 34.40
N THR A 542 21.62 13.76 35.68
CA THR A 542 22.89 13.17 36.11
C THR A 542 22.97 11.76 35.53
N LYS A 543 24.00 11.43 34.73
CA LYS A 543 24.21 10.07 34.20
C LYS A 543 25.36 9.40 34.97
N PRO A 544 25.07 8.51 35.94
CA PRO A 544 26.10 7.83 36.68
C PRO A 544 26.89 6.91 35.75
N GLY A 545 28.20 6.86 35.92
CA GLY A 545 29.12 6.07 35.09
C GLY A 545 30.26 5.58 35.96
N PHE A 546 30.74 4.36 35.71
CA PHE A 546 31.96 3.88 36.35
C PHE A 546 32.64 2.75 35.57
N SER A 547 33.91 2.54 35.90
CA SER A 547 34.73 1.41 35.46
C SER A 547 35.48 0.79 36.65
N ALA A 548 36.08 -0.38 36.45
CA ALA A 548 37.00 -1.01 37.39
C ALA A 548 38.33 -1.36 36.69
N ASP A 549 39.40 -1.50 37.47
CA ASP A 549 40.73 -1.84 36.96
C ASP A 549 40.84 -3.27 36.42
N VAL A 550 40.10 -4.21 36.99
CA VAL A 550 39.88 -5.57 36.50
C VAL A 550 38.40 -5.91 36.65
N THR A 551 37.82 -6.72 35.77
CA THR A 551 36.43 -7.20 35.91
C THR A 551 36.33 -8.66 36.32
N GLU A 552 37.47 -9.37 36.38
CA GLU A 552 37.64 -10.76 36.84
C GLU A 552 38.84 -10.82 37.78
N THR A 553 38.72 -11.48 38.94
CA THR A 553 39.84 -11.67 39.87
C THR A 553 39.62 -12.85 40.84
N CYS A 554 40.63 -13.20 41.63
CA CYS A 554 40.53 -14.25 42.65
C CYS A 554 39.87 -13.70 43.93
N SER A 555 39.13 -14.54 44.66
CA SER A 555 38.62 -14.17 45.99
C SER A 555 39.76 -13.66 46.89
N GLY A 556 39.56 -12.50 47.54
CA GLY A 556 40.55 -11.87 48.41
C GLY A 556 41.47 -10.84 47.74
N GLU A 557 41.42 -10.69 46.41
CA GLU A 557 42.14 -9.63 45.69
C GLU A 557 41.42 -8.27 45.74
N THR A 558 42.18 -7.18 45.61
CA THR A 558 41.65 -5.81 45.66
C THR A 558 41.32 -5.27 44.28
N ILE A 559 40.08 -4.82 44.09
CA ILE A 559 39.59 -4.13 42.89
C ILE A 559 39.50 -2.63 43.14
N THR A 560 39.91 -1.81 42.17
CA THR A 560 39.77 -0.35 42.19
C THR A 560 38.67 0.10 41.25
N PHE A 561 37.69 0.84 41.76
CA PHE A 561 36.62 1.43 40.96
C PHE A 561 36.89 2.91 40.67
N THR A 562 36.57 3.34 39.45
CA THR A 562 36.73 4.71 38.97
C THR A 562 35.38 5.28 38.55
N ASP A 563 35.02 6.44 39.11
CA ASP A 563 33.85 7.22 38.72
C ASP A 563 34.05 7.86 37.35
N GLU A 564 33.07 7.64 36.47
CA GLU A 564 32.98 8.18 35.11
C GLU A 564 31.63 8.90 34.89
N THR A 565 30.98 9.30 35.98
CA THR A 565 29.70 10.01 35.95
C THR A 565 29.80 11.30 35.15
N THR A 566 28.83 11.54 34.27
CA THR A 566 28.66 12.80 33.56
C THR A 566 27.48 13.57 34.15
N SER A 567 27.71 14.84 34.52
CA SER A 567 26.66 15.74 35.01
C SER A 567 26.95 17.18 34.59
N ALA A 568 25.89 17.97 34.39
CA ALA A 568 25.98 19.42 34.22
C ALA A 568 26.21 20.18 35.55
N PHE A 569 26.00 19.52 36.69
CA PHE A 569 26.22 20.06 38.02
C PHE A 569 27.40 19.34 38.71
N SER A 570 27.94 19.96 39.77
CA SER A 570 28.99 19.33 40.57
C SER A 570 28.40 18.21 41.42
N ILE A 571 28.94 16.99 41.30
CA ILE A 571 28.51 15.86 42.13
C ILE A 571 28.80 16.15 43.60
N VAL A 572 27.78 15.97 44.44
CA VAL A 572 27.77 16.25 45.89
C VAL A 572 28.09 14.98 46.69
N SER A 573 27.61 13.81 46.26
CA SER A 573 27.90 12.54 46.92
C SER A 573 27.85 11.34 45.99
N TRP A 574 28.58 10.28 46.37
CA TRP A 574 28.61 8.96 45.74
C TRP A 574 28.21 7.91 46.78
N LEU A 575 27.49 6.88 46.36
CA LEU A 575 27.18 5.69 47.14
C LEU A 575 27.34 4.46 46.25
N TRP A 576 28.35 3.66 46.57
CA TRP A 576 28.64 2.38 45.97
C TRP A 576 28.02 1.27 46.79
N ASN A 577 27.41 0.31 46.13
CA ASN A 577 27.02 -0.99 46.70
C ASN A 577 27.69 -2.07 45.87
N PHE A 578 28.47 -2.93 46.52
CA PHE A 578 29.26 -3.95 45.83
C PHE A 578 28.51 -5.27 45.63
N GLY A 579 27.28 -5.40 46.13
CA GLY A 579 26.47 -6.61 45.97
C GLY A 579 26.81 -7.75 46.93
N ASP A 580 27.85 -7.60 47.76
CA ASP A 580 28.25 -8.54 48.82
C ASP A 580 27.75 -8.15 50.22
N GLY A 581 26.89 -7.12 50.29
CA GLY A 581 26.38 -6.53 51.53
C GLY A 581 27.23 -5.37 52.07
N THR A 582 28.31 -4.99 51.40
CA THR A 582 29.14 -3.84 51.78
C THR A 582 28.92 -2.64 50.85
N ILE A 583 29.25 -1.44 51.35
CA ILE A 583 29.04 -0.16 50.65
C ILE A 583 30.23 0.79 50.82
N SER A 584 30.34 1.81 49.95
CA SER A 584 31.34 2.88 50.07
C SER A 584 30.79 4.22 49.60
N THR A 585 31.24 5.33 50.21
CA THR A 585 30.85 6.70 49.81
C THR A 585 31.98 7.50 49.19
N LYS A 586 33.10 6.84 48.84
CA LYS A 586 34.23 7.49 48.16
C LYS A 586 33.92 7.62 46.67
N GLN A 587 34.42 8.67 46.02
CA GLN A 587 34.30 8.81 44.56
C GLN A 587 34.93 7.63 43.82
N ASN A 588 36.17 7.25 44.17
CA ASN A 588 36.89 6.12 43.58
C ASN A 588 37.28 5.11 44.69
N PRO A 589 36.40 4.15 45.03
CA PRO A 589 36.66 3.20 46.12
C PRO A 589 37.56 2.05 45.69
N LYS A 590 38.09 1.34 46.69
CA LYS A 590 38.71 0.02 46.52
C LYS A 590 37.89 -0.99 47.30
N HIS A 591 37.72 -2.20 46.77
CA HIS A 591 36.90 -3.25 47.37
C HIS A 591 37.55 -4.63 47.25
N ILE A 592 37.26 -5.54 48.19
CA ILE A 592 37.73 -6.93 48.21
C ILE A 592 36.51 -7.84 48.37
N PHE A 593 36.36 -8.81 47.48
CA PHE A 593 35.33 -9.85 47.59
C PHE A 593 35.91 -11.11 48.22
N ASP A 594 35.44 -11.46 49.42
CA ASP A 594 36.00 -12.58 50.21
C ASP A 594 35.55 -13.96 49.69
N ASN A 595 34.44 -14.04 48.96
CA ASN A 595 33.88 -15.29 48.46
C ASN A 595 33.81 -15.30 46.94
N GLU A 596 33.92 -16.49 46.35
CA GLU A 596 33.61 -16.68 44.94
C GLU A 596 32.15 -16.30 44.64
N GLY A 597 31.91 -15.76 43.44
CA GLY A 597 30.57 -15.36 43.04
C GLY A 597 30.56 -14.25 42.00
N ILE A 598 29.38 -14.04 41.43
CA ILE A 598 29.09 -12.90 40.56
C ILE A 598 28.43 -11.84 41.43
N TYR A 599 28.98 -10.62 41.41
CA TYR A 599 28.53 -9.51 42.24
C TYR A 599 27.98 -8.38 41.37
N SER A 600 26.82 -7.85 41.74
CA SER A 600 26.22 -6.69 41.08
C SER A 600 26.71 -5.42 41.78
N VAL A 601 27.54 -4.63 41.09
CA VAL A 601 28.05 -3.37 41.62
C VAL A 601 27.21 -2.21 41.10
N SER A 602 26.73 -1.35 42.01
CA SER A 602 25.96 -0.15 41.66
C SER A 602 26.60 1.11 42.22
N LEU A 603 26.53 2.19 41.45
CA LEU A 603 26.91 3.54 41.83
C LEU A 603 25.68 4.46 41.80
N THR A 604 25.35 5.03 42.95
CA THR A 604 24.38 6.13 43.10
C THR A 604 25.12 7.45 43.28
N VAL A 605 24.72 8.48 42.55
CA VAL A 605 25.29 9.84 42.64
C VAL A 605 24.19 10.87 42.86
N PHE A 606 24.52 11.90 43.62
CA PHE A 606 23.65 13.06 43.85
C PHE A 606 24.40 14.33 43.49
N ASP A 607 23.80 15.21 42.69
CA ASP A 607 24.43 16.43 42.19
C ASP A 607 23.93 17.72 42.86
N GLY A 608 23.12 17.58 43.92
CA GLY A 608 22.49 18.71 44.62
C GLY A 608 21.04 18.95 44.22
N TYR A 609 20.60 18.41 43.07
CA TYR A 609 19.23 18.55 42.56
C TYR A 609 18.58 17.22 42.20
N HIS A 610 19.36 16.26 41.69
CA HIS A 610 18.87 14.95 41.23
C HIS A 610 19.70 13.82 41.85
N GLU A 611 19.04 12.70 42.15
CA GLU A 611 19.67 11.44 42.56
C GLU A 611 19.51 10.44 41.41
N ALA A 612 20.62 9.85 40.95
CA ALA A 612 20.62 8.92 39.83
C ALA A 612 21.51 7.71 40.15
N ILE A 613 21.09 6.52 39.70
CA ILE A 613 21.74 5.24 39.99
C ILE A 613 22.12 4.56 38.68
N LYS A 614 23.37 4.10 38.56
CA LYS A 614 23.77 3.12 37.55
C LYS A 614 24.16 1.83 38.25
N THR A 615 23.53 0.75 37.84
CA THR A 615 23.92 -0.61 38.24
C THR A 615 24.58 -1.25 37.04
N ILE A 616 25.80 -1.77 37.20
CA ILE A 616 26.38 -2.70 36.24
C ILE A 616 26.08 -4.09 36.78
N PHE A 617 25.24 -4.83 36.05
CA PHE A 617 25.09 -6.26 36.27
C PHE A 617 26.27 -6.96 35.62
N ASP A 618 26.82 -7.92 36.34
CA ASP A 618 28.00 -8.73 35.99
C ASP A 618 29.35 -8.01 36.11
N PHE A 619 29.83 -7.90 37.36
CA PHE A 619 31.26 -8.10 37.55
C PHE A 619 31.55 -9.58 37.30
N ASP A 620 32.24 -9.88 36.21
CA ASP A 620 32.56 -11.25 35.80
C ASP A 620 33.30 -11.98 36.94
N THR A 621 32.62 -12.99 37.47
CA THR A 621 33.10 -14.08 38.33
C THR A 621 34.34 -13.80 39.20
N ILE A 622 34.14 -13.58 40.51
CA ILE A 622 35.21 -13.79 41.50
C ILE A 622 35.48 -15.29 41.57
N HIS A 623 36.67 -15.71 41.13
CA HIS A 623 37.04 -17.11 41.03
C HIS A 623 37.53 -17.66 42.37
N GLN A 624 37.12 -18.88 42.70
CA GLN A 624 37.70 -19.61 43.83
C GLN A 624 39.15 -19.98 43.51
N THR A 625 40.04 -19.78 44.50
CA THR A 625 41.37 -20.39 44.45
C THR A 625 41.19 -21.92 44.54
N PRO A 626 41.77 -22.72 43.61
CA PRO A 626 41.67 -24.17 43.65
C PRO A 626 42.19 -24.74 44.98
N ASN A 627 41.59 -25.82 45.44
CA ASN A 627 42.04 -26.53 46.65
C ASN A 627 42.64 -27.90 46.28
N PRO A 628 43.92 -27.95 45.85
CA PRO A 628 44.56 -29.19 45.45
C PRO A 628 44.71 -30.12 46.66
N ASP A 629 44.33 -31.39 46.50
CA ASP A 629 44.58 -32.43 47.49
C ASP A 629 44.80 -33.79 46.82
N PHE A 630 45.56 -34.67 47.46
CA PHE A 630 45.81 -36.02 46.97
C PHE A 630 46.21 -36.99 48.07
N SER A 631 46.00 -38.29 47.82
CA SER A 631 46.40 -39.36 48.72
C SER A 631 47.26 -40.43 48.02
N PHE A 632 48.04 -41.16 48.80
CA PHE A 632 48.88 -42.27 48.34
C PHE A 632 49.08 -43.29 49.47
N GLN A 633 49.56 -44.49 49.11
CA GLN A 633 49.97 -45.52 50.08
C GLN A 633 51.44 -45.88 49.88
N ASN A 634 52.14 -46.13 51.00
CA ASN A 634 53.56 -46.52 50.97
C ASN A 634 53.71 -47.97 50.49
N ILE A 635 54.59 -48.19 49.52
CA ILE A 635 54.85 -49.52 48.93
C ILE A 635 56.35 -49.85 48.93
N SER A 636 56.67 -51.12 48.68
CA SER A 636 58.05 -51.60 48.59
C SER A 636 58.73 -51.09 47.32
N LEU A 637 60.06 -50.88 47.39
CA LEU A 637 60.86 -50.44 46.24
C LEU A 637 60.65 -51.37 45.03
N GLY A 638 60.34 -50.79 43.88
CA GLY A 638 60.09 -51.52 42.64
C GLY A 638 58.62 -51.73 42.28
N GLU A 639 57.66 -51.30 43.11
CA GLU A 639 56.23 -51.25 42.75
C GLU A 639 55.81 -49.81 42.38
N PRO A 640 54.79 -49.60 41.52
CA PRO A 640 54.27 -48.28 41.18
C PRO A 640 53.36 -47.71 42.28
N VAL A 641 53.64 -46.50 42.75
CA VAL A 641 52.78 -45.72 43.66
C VAL A 641 51.68 -45.08 42.84
N ILE A 642 50.43 -45.22 43.30
CA ILE A 642 49.29 -44.49 42.72
C ILE A 642 49.00 -43.29 43.62
N PHE A 643 49.04 -42.10 43.03
CA PHE A 643 48.55 -40.88 43.66
C PHE A 643 47.11 -40.66 43.22
N SER A 644 46.19 -40.69 44.17
CA SER A 644 44.78 -40.46 43.93
C SER A 644 44.46 -38.99 44.17
N ASP A 645 43.88 -38.33 43.18
CA ASP A 645 43.45 -36.94 43.25
C ASP A 645 42.20 -36.84 44.14
N GLU A 646 42.25 -35.99 45.16
CA GLU A 646 41.18 -35.74 46.13
C GLU A 646 40.72 -34.27 46.12
N SER A 647 41.22 -33.48 45.16
CA SER A 647 40.98 -32.04 45.06
C SER A 647 39.48 -31.72 45.03
N GLN A 648 39.05 -30.76 45.84
CA GLN A 648 37.69 -30.22 45.80
C GLN A 648 37.68 -28.98 44.89
N ASP A 649 36.57 -28.75 44.18
CA ASP A 649 36.24 -27.50 43.44
C ASP A 649 36.41 -27.46 41.91
N VAL A 650 36.31 -28.59 41.18
CA VAL A 650 35.95 -28.52 39.74
C VAL A 650 34.44 -28.29 39.58
N LYS A 651 33.92 -27.17 40.10
CA LYS A 651 32.55 -26.72 39.79
C LYS A 651 32.54 -26.02 38.45
N LYS A 652 31.56 -26.40 37.63
CA LYS A 652 31.30 -25.88 36.29
C LYS A 652 30.99 -24.38 36.37
N ILE A 653 31.92 -23.52 35.98
CA ILE A 653 31.65 -22.09 35.79
C ILE A 653 30.88 -21.96 34.48
N VAL A 654 29.73 -21.31 34.53
CA VAL A 654 28.91 -21.00 33.36
C VAL A 654 28.92 -19.48 33.25
N ASN A 655 29.45 -18.95 32.16
CA ASN A 655 29.33 -17.53 31.83
C ASN A 655 27.93 -17.28 31.27
N TYR A 656 27.36 -16.11 31.51
CA TYR A 656 26.01 -15.78 31.09
C TYR A 656 26.01 -14.47 30.29
N ASP A 657 25.20 -14.43 29.23
CA ASP A 657 24.87 -13.21 28.50
C ASP A 657 23.46 -12.76 28.88
N THR A 658 23.29 -11.46 29.10
CA THR A 658 21.98 -10.81 29.25
C THR A 658 21.56 -10.18 27.92
N LEU A 659 20.38 -10.55 27.41
CA LEU A 659 19.78 -9.98 26.21
C LEU A 659 18.55 -9.16 26.60
N TRP A 660 18.51 -7.89 26.18
CA TRP A 660 17.37 -7.00 26.37
C TRP A 660 16.33 -7.17 25.27
N ALA A 661 15.05 -7.04 25.63
CA ALA A 661 13.97 -6.96 24.65
C ALA A 661 14.23 -5.80 23.67
N ASN A 662 14.04 -6.04 22.37
CA ASN A 662 14.34 -5.04 21.34
C ASN A 662 13.16 -4.73 20.40
N THR A 663 12.09 -5.53 20.46
CA THR A 663 10.93 -5.39 19.61
C THR A 663 9.68 -5.78 20.40
N VAL A 664 8.63 -4.97 20.35
CA VAL A 664 7.31 -5.38 20.84
C VAL A 664 6.58 -6.16 19.76
N LEU A 665 6.10 -7.35 20.08
CA LEU A 665 5.40 -8.23 19.15
C LEU A 665 3.89 -8.07 19.25
N ASN A 666 3.38 -7.97 20.48
CA ASN A 666 1.95 -7.87 20.78
C ASN A 666 1.74 -7.48 22.25
N PHE A 667 0.56 -6.98 22.61
CA PHE A 667 0.18 -6.69 23.99
C PHE A 667 -1.35 -6.65 24.11
N SER A 668 -1.89 -6.84 25.31
CA SER A 668 -3.34 -6.85 25.55
C SER A 668 -3.96 -5.46 25.47
N SER A 669 -3.40 -4.53 26.23
CA SER A 669 -3.87 -3.17 26.38
C SER A 669 -2.76 -2.28 26.92
N ARG A 670 -2.94 -0.97 26.87
CA ARG A 670 -2.01 0.01 27.46
C ARG A 670 -2.76 1.15 28.10
N TYR A 671 -2.25 1.70 29.19
CA TYR A 671 -2.82 2.87 29.83
C TYR A 671 -2.78 4.06 28.88
N THR A 672 -3.96 4.60 28.57
CA THR A 672 -4.11 5.85 27.85
C THR A 672 -4.69 6.87 28.81
N ALA A 673 -3.88 7.85 29.21
CA ALA A 673 -4.34 8.89 30.09
C ALA A 673 -5.50 9.69 29.45
N SER A 674 -6.47 10.14 30.25
CA SER A 674 -7.51 11.06 29.77
C SER A 674 -6.88 12.40 29.36
N PRO A 675 -7.45 13.14 28.40
CA PRO A 675 -6.94 14.46 28.00
C PRO A 675 -6.68 15.33 29.25
N PRO A 676 -5.51 15.98 29.36
CA PRO A 676 -4.66 16.50 28.27
C PRO A 676 -3.41 15.67 27.95
N TYR A 677 -3.30 14.44 28.43
CA TYR A 677 -2.07 13.67 28.36
C TYR A 677 -1.92 12.85 27.05
N PRO A 678 -0.75 12.84 26.38
CA PRO A 678 -0.52 12.14 25.11
C PRO A 678 -0.70 10.62 25.16
N SER A 679 -1.17 10.03 24.05
CA SER A 679 -1.46 8.59 23.94
C SER A 679 -0.23 7.67 23.87
N TRP A 680 0.99 8.21 23.92
CA TRP A 680 2.27 7.48 23.96
C TRP A 680 2.95 7.49 25.33
N TRP A 681 2.37 8.12 26.34
CA TRP A 681 2.78 7.89 27.73
C TRP A 681 2.31 6.49 28.16
N TRP A 682 3.13 5.75 28.92
CA TRP A 682 2.92 4.32 29.23
C TRP A 682 2.81 3.42 27.98
N SER A 683 3.69 3.66 27.01
CA SER A 683 3.77 2.91 25.75
C SER A 683 4.40 1.54 25.96
N GLU A 684 3.92 0.53 25.24
CA GLU A 684 4.54 -0.79 25.18
C GLU A 684 6.03 -0.73 24.74
N GLN A 685 6.44 0.30 23.99
CA GLN A 685 7.82 0.44 23.51
C GLN A 685 8.81 0.70 24.64
N GLN A 686 8.33 1.08 25.83
CA GLN A 686 9.17 1.40 26.97
C GLN A 686 9.85 0.18 27.58
N VAL A 687 9.28 -1.02 27.42
CA VAL A 687 9.90 -2.26 27.94
C VAL A 687 11.17 -2.69 27.19
N LEU A 688 11.56 -1.95 26.15
CA LEU A 688 12.68 -2.28 25.27
C LEU A 688 13.97 -1.62 25.77
N SER A 689 15.10 -2.30 25.59
CA SER A 689 16.44 -1.89 26.05
C SER A 689 16.64 -2.04 27.57
N GLU A 690 17.76 -1.50 28.06
CA GLU A 690 18.05 -1.41 29.48
C GLU A 690 17.01 -0.54 30.23
N PRO A 691 16.69 -0.86 31.50
CA PRO A 691 15.72 -0.12 32.30
C PRO A 691 16.17 1.32 32.51
N ASP A 692 15.26 2.28 32.38
CA ASP A 692 15.54 3.70 32.58
C ASP A 692 14.69 4.37 33.69
N VAL A 693 13.83 3.58 34.35
CA VAL A 693 13.05 3.96 35.55
C VAL A 693 13.57 3.23 36.79
N TYR A 694 13.80 1.92 36.71
CA TYR A 694 14.32 1.09 37.80
C TYR A 694 15.72 1.57 38.22
N PRO A 695 16.06 1.63 39.52
CA PRO A 695 15.32 1.09 40.67
C PRO A 695 14.35 2.08 41.34
N ASN A 696 13.98 3.18 40.67
CA ASN A 696 13.05 4.14 41.25
C ASN A 696 11.63 3.56 41.25
N TYR A 697 10.98 3.60 42.42
CA TYR A 697 9.57 3.29 42.54
C TYR A 697 8.73 4.53 42.27
N GLY A 698 7.75 4.40 41.39
CA GLY A 698 6.85 5.51 41.11
C GLY A 698 6.09 5.33 39.80
N ASP A 699 5.03 6.13 39.67
CA ASP A 699 4.24 6.25 38.46
C ASP A 699 5.05 7.02 37.43
N SER A 700 5.55 6.29 36.42
CA SER A 700 6.49 6.81 35.43
C SER A 700 5.94 6.62 34.03
N VAL A 701 5.83 7.73 33.30
CA VAL A 701 5.47 7.71 31.87
C VAL A 701 6.46 6.96 30.99
N LYS A 702 7.60 6.53 31.54
CA LYS A 702 8.64 5.74 30.87
C LYS A 702 8.56 4.24 31.14
N ALA A 703 7.52 3.75 31.81
CA ALA A 703 7.26 2.33 31.99
C ALA A 703 5.91 1.93 31.37
N TRP A 704 5.81 0.74 30.80
CA TRP A 704 4.55 0.25 30.25
C TRP A 704 3.58 -0.12 31.37
N ALA A 705 2.32 0.30 31.26
CA ALA A 705 1.23 -0.15 32.13
C ALA A 705 0.04 -0.64 31.27
N PRO A 706 -0.68 -1.70 31.67
CA PRO A 706 -1.91 -2.11 31.00
C PRO A 706 -3.02 -1.05 31.18
N LEU A 707 -4.01 -1.02 30.28
CA LEU A 707 -5.09 -0.02 30.31
C LEU A 707 -5.86 -0.04 31.60
N THR A 708 -6.16 -1.25 32.08
CA THR A 708 -7.11 -1.43 33.15
C THR A 708 -6.58 -2.29 34.28
N ALA A 709 -6.66 -1.73 35.49
CA ALA A 709 -6.58 -2.48 36.75
C ALA A 709 -7.94 -3.18 37.08
N ASN A 710 -8.67 -3.67 36.07
CA ASN A 710 -10.10 -3.98 36.15
C ASN A 710 -10.43 -5.47 36.29
N ARG A 711 -9.47 -6.31 36.69
CA ARG A 711 -9.66 -7.76 36.87
C ARG A 711 -9.77 -8.56 35.56
N GLN A 712 -8.92 -8.23 34.58
CA GLN A 712 -8.77 -8.98 33.34
C GLN A 712 -7.35 -9.54 33.17
N ARG A 713 -7.19 -10.47 32.22
CA ARG A 713 -5.89 -11.02 31.84
C ARG A 713 -5.18 -10.03 30.94
N GLU A 714 -4.09 -9.46 31.43
CA GLU A 714 -3.22 -8.56 30.65
C GLU A 714 -1.94 -9.30 30.25
N PHE A 715 -1.30 -8.87 29.17
CA PHE A 715 -0.02 -9.43 28.73
C PHE A 715 0.78 -8.45 27.86
N ILE A 716 2.09 -8.67 27.81
CA ILE A 716 3.00 -8.07 26.83
C ILE A 716 3.92 -9.14 26.24
N GLU A 717 4.14 -9.07 24.93
CA GLU A 717 5.00 -9.96 24.16
C GLU A 717 6.15 -9.17 23.54
N VAL A 718 7.38 -9.63 23.79
CA VAL A 718 8.60 -8.99 23.32
C VAL A 718 9.53 -9.97 22.63
N GLY A 719 10.27 -9.49 21.63
CA GLY A 719 11.29 -10.23 20.89
C GLY A 719 12.71 -9.77 21.25
N PHE A 720 13.68 -10.63 20.93
CA PHE A 720 15.11 -10.39 21.15
C PHE A 720 15.88 -10.39 19.83
N ALA A 721 17.03 -9.71 19.80
CA ALA A 721 17.87 -9.57 18.60
C ALA A 721 18.41 -10.90 18.07
N GLU A 722 18.62 -11.85 18.98
CA GLU A 722 19.14 -13.18 18.71
C GLU A 722 18.30 -14.20 19.47
N SER A 723 18.16 -15.40 18.90
CA SER A 723 17.50 -16.52 19.57
C SER A 723 18.53 -17.38 20.27
N ARG A 724 18.36 -17.63 21.58
CA ARG A 724 19.31 -18.41 22.39
C ARG A 724 18.60 -19.34 23.36
N GLN A 725 19.27 -20.38 23.84
CA GLN A 725 18.80 -21.14 24.99
C GLN A 725 18.92 -20.27 26.23
N ILE A 726 17.86 -20.21 27.06
CA ILE A 726 17.83 -19.33 28.23
C ILE A 726 17.44 -20.10 29.49
N ASP A 727 17.87 -19.62 30.64
CA ASP A 727 17.53 -20.21 31.95
C ASP A 727 16.94 -19.21 32.95
N ARG A 728 16.87 -17.92 32.56
CA ARG A 728 16.26 -16.87 33.36
C ARG A 728 15.60 -15.81 32.49
N ILE A 729 14.51 -15.26 33.02
CA ILE A 729 13.87 -14.03 32.57
C ILE A 729 13.83 -13.06 33.75
N SER A 730 14.20 -11.79 33.51
CA SER A 730 14.07 -10.71 34.49
C SER A 730 13.05 -9.69 34.00
N VAL A 731 12.10 -9.31 34.87
CA VAL A 731 11.08 -8.29 34.59
C VAL A 731 11.22 -7.16 35.61
N TYR A 732 11.41 -5.93 35.15
CA TYR A 732 11.66 -4.78 36.02
C TYR A 732 10.33 -4.07 36.30
N GLU A 733 9.73 -4.35 37.47
CA GLU A 733 8.44 -3.77 37.88
C GLU A 733 8.68 -2.50 38.73
N THR A 734 8.15 -1.35 38.30
CA THR A 734 8.46 -0.03 38.89
C THR A 734 7.29 0.62 39.64
N LEU A 735 6.07 0.12 39.44
CA LEU A 735 4.89 0.55 40.17
C LEU A 735 4.00 -0.66 40.44
N LYS A 736 3.47 -0.77 41.67
CA LYS A 736 2.48 -1.77 42.11
C LYS A 736 2.77 -3.21 41.63
N PRO A 737 3.95 -3.77 41.94
CA PRO A 737 4.34 -5.11 41.47
C PRO A 737 3.46 -6.24 42.01
N GLY A 738 3.55 -7.39 41.34
CA GLY A 738 2.99 -8.66 41.82
C GLY A 738 1.83 -9.21 41.00
N SER A 739 1.47 -8.56 39.88
CA SER A 739 0.38 -9.04 39.03
C SER A 739 0.78 -10.18 38.09
N ILE A 740 2.07 -10.40 37.85
CA ILE A 740 2.59 -11.45 36.97
C ILE A 740 2.35 -12.83 37.60
N ASP A 741 1.65 -13.73 36.91
CA ASP A 741 1.39 -15.10 37.37
C ASP A 741 1.75 -16.18 36.33
N THR A 742 2.10 -15.81 35.09
CA THR A 742 2.53 -16.78 34.09
C THR A 742 3.46 -16.15 33.08
N VAL A 743 4.49 -16.88 32.68
CA VAL A 743 5.45 -16.46 31.66
C VAL A 743 5.64 -17.55 30.62
N TYR A 744 5.58 -17.15 29.35
CA TYR A 744 5.79 -18.02 28.21
C TYR A 744 7.02 -17.60 27.41
N VAL A 745 7.64 -18.55 26.75
CA VAL A 745 8.70 -18.34 25.75
C VAL A 745 8.24 -18.90 24.41
N LYS A 746 8.74 -18.33 23.31
CA LYS A 746 8.44 -18.81 21.96
C LYS A 746 9.52 -19.77 21.48
N ASN A 747 9.13 -20.99 21.10
CA ASN A 747 10.06 -22.02 20.60
C ASN A 747 10.36 -21.84 19.09
N GLU A 748 11.25 -22.69 18.55
CA GLU A 748 11.66 -22.65 17.13
C GLU A 748 10.54 -22.97 16.13
N SER A 749 9.42 -23.55 16.59
CA SER A 749 8.22 -23.81 15.79
C SER A 749 7.17 -22.70 15.90
N ASP A 750 7.54 -21.56 16.50
CA ASP A 750 6.68 -20.40 16.72
C ASP A 750 5.52 -20.64 17.72
N GLU A 751 5.66 -21.66 18.59
CA GLU A 751 4.67 -22.00 19.62
C GLU A 751 5.05 -21.42 20.98
N TRP A 752 4.04 -20.95 21.74
CA TRP A 752 4.20 -20.45 23.10
C TRP A 752 4.29 -21.61 24.11
N VAL A 753 5.40 -21.69 24.82
CA VAL A 753 5.68 -22.70 25.86
C VAL A 753 5.71 -22.01 27.22
N GLU A 754 4.91 -22.49 28.18
CA GLU A 754 4.94 -21.98 29.57
C GLU A 754 6.24 -22.43 30.24
N VAL A 755 7.02 -21.46 30.75
CA VAL A 755 8.27 -21.73 31.49
C VAL A 755 8.14 -21.48 32.98
N TRP A 756 7.14 -20.69 33.37
CA TRP A 756 6.88 -20.37 34.76
C TRP A 756 5.41 -20.03 34.98
N SER A 757 4.86 -20.50 36.09
CA SER A 757 3.58 -20.07 36.63
C SER A 757 3.67 -19.88 38.14
N GLY A 758 2.94 -18.90 38.65
CA GLY A 758 2.92 -18.52 40.06
C GLY A 758 1.54 -18.04 40.48
N THR A 759 1.47 -17.45 41.68
CA THR A 759 0.25 -16.82 42.18
C THR A 759 0.45 -15.31 42.18
N ALA A 760 -0.37 -14.58 41.42
CA ALA A 760 -0.41 -13.12 41.50
C ALA A 760 -0.95 -12.69 42.87
N TYR A 761 -0.24 -11.77 43.54
CA TYR A 761 -0.65 -11.18 44.81
C TYR A 761 0.07 -9.83 44.99
N PRO A 762 -0.56 -8.81 45.60
CA PRO A 762 0.06 -7.49 45.76
C PRO A 762 1.35 -7.56 46.58
N MET A 763 2.43 -7.04 46.00
CA MET A 763 3.74 -6.95 46.67
C MET A 763 3.91 -5.58 47.35
N PRO A 764 4.94 -5.38 48.19
CA PRO A 764 5.25 -4.06 48.74
C PRO A 764 5.40 -2.99 47.66
N ASP A 765 5.06 -1.74 48.01
CA ASP A 765 5.15 -0.56 47.14
C ASP A 765 6.62 -0.13 46.95
N GLU A 766 7.41 -0.98 46.30
CA GLU A 766 8.82 -0.77 45.96
C GLU A 766 9.10 -1.29 44.55
N ALA A 767 10.05 -0.68 43.84
CA ALA A 767 10.47 -1.17 42.53
C ALA A 767 11.26 -2.47 42.74
N ARG A 768 11.06 -3.45 41.86
CA ARG A 768 11.76 -4.73 41.98
C ARG A 768 12.13 -5.32 40.63
N GLU A 769 13.23 -6.05 40.62
CA GLU A 769 13.51 -7.02 39.58
C GLU A 769 12.81 -8.33 39.95
N PHE A 770 11.82 -8.73 39.15
CA PHE A 770 11.19 -10.02 39.27
C PHE A 770 11.96 -11.06 38.46
N ILE A 771 12.79 -11.82 39.18
CA ILE A 771 13.67 -12.86 38.62
C ILE A 771 12.91 -14.18 38.53
N ILE A 772 12.87 -14.75 37.33
CA ILE A 772 12.22 -16.02 37.01
C ILE A 772 13.30 -16.99 36.49
N ASP A 773 13.76 -17.88 37.37
CA ASP A 773 14.70 -18.95 37.03
C ASP A 773 13.97 -20.24 36.65
N PHE A 774 14.43 -20.93 35.60
CA PHE A 774 13.91 -22.23 35.15
C PHE A 774 15.03 -23.07 34.52
N PRO A 775 14.85 -24.40 34.35
CA PRO A 775 15.86 -25.21 33.66
C PRO A 775 16.16 -24.67 32.26
N LEU A 776 17.43 -24.64 31.88
CA LEU A 776 17.88 -24.21 30.55
C LEU A 776 16.99 -24.81 29.44
N THR A 777 16.42 -23.96 28.59
CA THR A 777 15.51 -24.40 27.55
C THR A 777 16.19 -25.39 26.60
N GLY A 778 15.50 -26.46 26.23
CA GLY A 778 15.99 -27.43 25.23
C GLY A 778 15.96 -26.93 23.79
N PHE A 779 15.62 -25.65 23.58
CA PHE A 779 15.44 -25.00 22.29
C PHE A 779 15.78 -23.51 22.41
N ASN A 780 16.05 -22.85 21.29
CA ASN A 780 16.30 -21.43 21.26
C ASN A 780 15.01 -20.62 21.44
N VAL A 781 15.06 -19.61 22.29
CA VAL A 781 13.97 -18.68 22.58
C VAL A 781 14.18 -17.39 21.79
N SER A 782 13.19 -16.99 21.01
CA SER A 782 13.20 -15.75 20.23
C SER A 782 12.33 -14.63 20.83
N ALA A 783 11.39 -14.99 21.71
CA ALA A 783 10.42 -14.08 22.30
C ALA A 783 9.90 -14.57 23.66
N VAL A 784 9.42 -13.62 24.47
CA VAL A 784 8.83 -13.83 25.80
C VAL A 784 7.46 -13.18 25.86
N ARG A 785 6.50 -13.84 26.53
CA ARG A 785 5.20 -13.27 26.92
C ARG A 785 5.13 -13.20 28.44
N ILE A 786 4.97 -12.00 28.99
CA ILE A 786 4.67 -11.76 30.40
C ILE A 786 3.15 -11.65 30.54
N ALA A 787 2.53 -12.52 31.32
CA ALA A 787 1.09 -12.54 31.52
C ALA A 787 0.72 -12.19 32.97
N MET A 788 -0.25 -11.31 33.11
CA MET A 788 -0.60 -10.62 34.35
C MET A 788 -2.05 -10.86 34.70
N ASN A 789 -2.29 -11.21 35.95
CA ASN A 789 -3.60 -11.41 36.54
C ASN A 789 -3.99 -10.21 37.38
N THR A 790 -4.58 -9.22 36.72
CA THR A 790 -5.06 -8.00 37.37
C THR A 790 -6.34 -8.24 38.19
N GLU A 791 -6.89 -9.47 38.20
CA GLU A 791 -7.97 -9.84 39.14
C GLU A 791 -7.43 -10.01 40.55
N ALA A 792 -6.27 -10.64 40.68
CA ALA A 792 -5.60 -10.85 41.96
C ALA A 792 -4.87 -9.59 42.45
N VAL A 793 -4.35 -8.78 41.53
CA VAL A 793 -3.69 -7.49 41.82
C VAL A 793 -4.37 -6.37 41.02
N PRO A 794 -5.44 -5.74 41.56
CA PRO A 794 -6.23 -4.75 40.83
C PRO A 794 -5.60 -3.35 40.91
N TYR A 795 -4.33 -3.25 40.54
CA TYR A 795 -3.57 -2.00 40.43
C TYR A 795 -2.82 -1.94 39.09
N TRP A 796 -2.45 -0.74 38.65
CA TRP A 796 -1.60 -0.57 37.46
C TRP A 796 -0.18 -0.97 37.79
N ASN A 797 0.18 -2.17 37.38
CA ASN A 797 1.54 -2.67 37.49
C ASN A 797 2.34 -2.13 36.29
N GLU A 798 3.39 -1.37 36.57
CA GLU A 798 4.29 -0.83 35.54
C GLU A 798 5.50 -1.74 35.33
N ILE A 799 5.87 -1.95 34.06
CA ILE A 799 7.05 -2.70 33.62
C ILE A 799 7.97 -1.76 32.83
N ASP A 800 9.18 -1.59 33.31
CA ASP A 800 10.21 -0.72 32.74
C ASP A 800 11.07 -1.45 31.71
N ALA A 801 11.43 -2.72 31.96
CA ALA A 801 12.23 -3.49 31.02
C ALA A 801 12.01 -5.01 31.17
N ILE A 802 12.38 -5.76 30.13
CA ILE A 802 12.41 -7.23 30.13
C ILE A 802 13.75 -7.70 29.55
N SER A 803 14.42 -8.60 30.25
CA SER A 803 15.63 -9.27 29.76
C SER A 803 15.59 -10.78 29.94
N VAL A 804 16.45 -11.46 29.18
CA VAL A 804 16.70 -12.90 29.31
C VAL A 804 18.17 -13.17 29.56
N ARG A 805 18.46 -14.22 30.33
CA ARG A 805 19.82 -14.71 30.54
C ARG A 805 20.04 -16.00 29.78
N SER A 806 21.08 -16.02 28.95
CA SER A 806 21.55 -17.18 28.21
C SER A 806 22.88 -17.64 28.80
N PRO A 807 23.05 -18.90 29.20
CA PRO A 807 24.39 -19.42 29.43
C PRO A 807 25.16 -19.44 28.10
N LEU A 808 26.38 -18.92 28.11
CA LEU A 808 27.35 -19.13 27.04
C LEU A 808 27.84 -20.59 27.12
N ASP A 809 28.16 -21.17 25.96
CA ASP A 809 28.51 -22.59 25.82
C ASP A 809 29.36 -23.10 26.98
N THR A 810 28.93 -24.23 27.56
CA THR A 810 29.55 -24.78 28.76
C THR A 810 30.99 -25.19 28.50
N ILE A 811 31.91 -24.32 28.89
CA ILE A 811 33.30 -24.67 29.00
C ILE A 811 33.44 -25.48 30.30
N PHE A 812 33.60 -26.80 30.21
CA PHE A 812 34.40 -27.50 31.23
C PHE A 812 35.75 -26.80 31.21
N ASN A 813 36.07 -25.90 32.15
CA ASN A 813 37.26 -25.02 32.07
C ASN A 813 38.51 -25.79 31.56
N PRO A 814 38.83 -25.81 30.25
CA PRO A 814 39.90 -26.62 29.69
C PRO A 814 41.25 -25.96 29.98
N ALA A 815 41.23 -24.83 30.68
CA ALA A 815 42.39 -24.03 31.03
C ALA A 815 42.85 -24.24 32.48
N VAL A 816 42.22 -25.15 33.24
CA VAL A 816 42.82 -25.62 34.49
C VAL A 816 43.89 -26.67 34.17
N SER A 817 45.15 -26.37 34.46
CA SER A 817 46.27 -27.28 34.27
C SER A 817 46.67 -27.95 35.59
N TYR A 818 46.89 -29.26 35.53
CA TYR A 818 47.39 -30.06 36.63
C TYR A 818 48.87 -30.35 36.36
N LEU A 819 49.73 -30.08 37.32
CA LEU A 819 51.14 -30.44 37.28
C LEU A 819 51.47 -31.22 38.54
N TRP A 820 51.66 -32.53 38.39
CA TRP A 820 52.21 -33.37 39.43
C TRP A 820 53.73 -33.36 39.33
N ASP A 821 54.43 -33.06 40.42
CA ASP A 821 55.86 -33.31 40.58
C ASP A 821 56.02 -34.45 41.59
N VAL A 822 56.62 -35.56 41.17
CA VAL A 822 56.79 -36.74 42.04
C VAL A 822 58.04 -36.69 42.90
N GLY A 823 58.80 -35.60 42.86
CA GLY A 823 59.98 -35.37 43.72
C GLY A 823 61.23 -36.15 43.31
N GLU A 824 61.18 -36.96 42.24
CA GLU A 824 62.32 -37.72 41.73
C GLU A 824 62.85 -37.10 40.42
N ASN A 825 64.08 -36.56 40.46
CA ASN A 825 64.84 -36.06 39.30
C ASN A 825 64.08 -35.07 38.39
N GLY A 826 63.12 -34.32 38.95
CA GLY A 826 62.29 -33.36 38.20
C GLY A 826 61.29 -34.01 37.25
N ILE A 827 60.89 -35.26 37.51
CA ILE A 827 59.85 -35.94 36.75
C ILE A 827 58.49 -35.33 37.10
N THR A 828 57.75 -34.92 36.08
CA THR A 828 56.42 -34.35 36.24
C THR A 828 55.38 -34.99 35.32
N TYR A 829 54.11 -34.90 35.72
CA TYR A 829 52.96 -35.37 34.94
C TYR A 829 51.93 -34.25 34.78
N ASN A 830 51.58 -33.96 33.53
CA ASN A 830 50.54 -32.98 33.18
C ASN A 830 49.24 -33.71 32.87
N THR A 831 48.55 -34.19 33.91
CA THR A 831 47.35 -35.01 33.75
C THR A 831 46.34 -34.72 34.84
N ILE A 832 45.08 -34.58 34.42
CA ILE A 832 43.94 -34.40 35.32
C ILE A 832 43.63 -35.74 35.99
N GLY A 833 43.42 -35.74 37.30
CA GLY A 833 43.14 -36.93 38.08
C GLY A 833 44.39 -37.74 38.46
N ASN A 834 44.17 -39.01 38.78
CA ASN A 834 45.19 -39.89 39.37
C ASN A 834 46.40 -40.13 38.45
N ILE A 835 47.58 -40.19 39.04
CA ILE A 835 48.82 -40.59 38.35
C ILE A 835 49.47 -41.81 39.02
N SER A 836 50.35 -42.50 38.29
CA SER A 836 51.15 -43.59 38.86
C SER A 836 52.63 -43.39 38.56
N HIS A 837 53.49 -43.59 39.56
CA HIS A 837 54.94 -43.44 39.41
C HIS A 837 55.71 -44.52 40.18
N GLN A 838 56.79 -45.04 39.60
CA GLN A 838 57.63 -46.08 40.19
C GLN A 838 59.04 -45.54 40.45
N TYR A 839 59.41 -45.41 41.73
CA TYR A 839 60.67 -44.80 42.15
C TYR A 839 61.89 -45.71 41.89
N SER A 840 62.99 -45.10 41.44
CA SER A 840 64.22 -45.82 41.08
C SER A 840 65.10 -46.18 42.29
N SER A 841 64.85 -45.55 43.45
CA SER A 841 65.57 -45.80 44.70
C SER A 841 64.69 -45.59 45.93
N ALA A 842 65.03 -46.24 47.05
CA ALA A 842 64.32 -46.05 48.31
C ALA A 842 64.75 -44.74 48.99
N GLY A 843 63.78 -43.93 49.40
CA GLY A 843 64.01 -42.61 50.01
C GLY A 843 62.68 -41.93 50.34
N PHE A 844 62.77 -40.68 50.82
CA PHE A 844 61.63 -39.79 50.98
C PHE A 844 61.56 -38.83 49.80
N PHE A 845 60.37 -38.61 49.25
CA PHE A 845 60.17 -37.73 48.10
C PHE A 845 59.05 -36.74 48.38
N ASP A 846 59.31 -35.45 48.14
CA ASP A 846 58.29 -34.40 48.23
C ASP A 846 57.48 -34.38 46.94
N VAL A 847 56.26 -34.89 47.01
CA VAL A 847 55.33 -34.92 45.88
C VAL A 847 54.47 -33.68 45.95
N SER A 848 54.37 -32.94 44.84
CA SER A 848 53.53 -31.74 44.76
C SER A 848 52.47 -31.89 43.68
N LEU A 849 51.27 -31.38 43.96
CA LEU A 849 50.22 -31.19 42.98
C LEU A 849 49.95 -29.69 42.88
N THR A 850 50.21 -29.12 41.70
CA THR A 850 49.81 -27.75 41.36
C THR A 850 48.58 -27.80 40.47
N ILE A 851 47.54 -27.04 40.85
CA ILE A 851 46.38 -26.76 40.02
C ILE A 851 46.41 -25.28 39.68
N ALA A 852 46.60 -24.98 38.40
CA ALA A 852 46.68 -23.62 37.88
C ALA A 852 45.47 -23.33 37.00
N ASN A 853 44.86 -22.15 37.13
CA ASN A 853 43.71 -21.72 36.33
C ASN A 853 44.10 -20.56 35.39
N PRO A 854 43.34 -20.28 34.30
CA PRO A 854 43.72 -19.23 33.34
C PRO A 854 43.71 -17.81 33.93
N TYR A 855 43.11 -17.65 35.11
CA TYR A 855 42.94 -16.39 35.82
C TYR A 855 44.07 -16.15 36.83
N SER A 856 45.14 -16.96 36.78
CA SER A 856 46.32 -16.88 37.66
C SER A 856 46.05 -17.14 39.15
N CYS A 857 44.93 -17.79 39.50
CA CYS A 857 44.66 -18.26 40.86
C CYS A 857 45.30 -19.64 41.07
N ASP A 858 46.63 -19.73 41.06
CA ASP A 858 47.33 -21.01 41.17
C ASP A 858 47.42 -21.47 42.63
N ALA A 859 47.23 -22.76 42.86
CA ALA A 859 47.41 -23.38 44.16
C ALA A 859 48.29 -24.63 44.07
N ILE A 860 49.11 -24.84 45.11
CA ILE A 860 50.02 -25.99 45.21
C ILE A 860 49.90 -26.62 46.59
N ILE A 861 49.86 -27.95 46.62
CA ILE A 861 50.04 -28.74 47.84
C ILE A 861 51.23 -29.67 47.67
N THR A 862 52.02 -29.84 48.74
CA THR A 862 53.17 -30.76 48.78
C THR A 862 53.01 -31.73 49.95
N LYS A 863 53.17 -33.03 49.70
CA LYS A 863 53.17 -34.10 50.70
C LYS A 863 54.41 -34.99 50.49
N THR A 864 55.07 -35.37 51.58
CA THR A 864 56.24 -36.26 51.53
C THR A 864 55.82 -37.73 51.60
N ILE A 865 56.18 -38.53 50.60
CA ILE A 865 56.05 -40.00 50.58
C ILE A 865 57.31 -40.69 51.12
#